data_AF-A0A3B8HW18-F1
#
_entry.id   AF-A0A3B8HW18-F1
#
_cell.length_a   1.000
_cell.length_b   1.000
_cell.length_c   1.000
_cell.angle_alpha   90.00
_cell.angle_beta   90.00
_cell.angle_gamma   90.00
#
_symmetry.space_group_name_H-M   'P 1'
#
loop_
_entity.id
_entity.type
_entity.pdbx_description
1 polymer ?
#
loop_
_entity_poly.entity_id
_entity_poly.type
_entity_poly.pdbx_seq_one_letter_code
_entity_poly.pdbx_strand_id
1 'polypeptide(L)'
;MHPISTWILYKLSSAGKSLQQRSALSLLAEVYASFSQEVVEQGNMLVSTDFCNESLIGEFIAAERYGQQGASANAYETVISKYQYQLSTEEKLVLKAVLLSNKIGVKVESKANYLELLEQLSGVSSGLISSAVTSLEMEYGVLEWNDQLCQYEIVGEAVPRRAFLDYLERKAALISLDQRADIFAQKFSKWSEQELFSTDFGTQNNIATREWDYKIQYSNISLIKQQIDYAIKMWKEARETDQPRGHLIYCYVGANSNLDTIKEKITELLHSSLIANNVNLELGAPIVVILLHDTDGYLAQLVAEYWVLEEQMGDEEKTKFHNFILDKSNSLKLDMENQVSKLEKERHVIVATAKPIQPSRLTNMLYQVFDSIYCERITFPFDGFSTSRGNAARDCHIFTRQLFMGLLDRNWLMTQAAQQKNRGEKVFDKAWGVFDKDGSLRLKPRDANLRKIIELLESHLQPSEEGPGLLNLGFAMRLLCAPPFGCNIASAGLILALFIGKRRNNLNLLQNDQLVAIETWLSDAIQGNFLNLTVLDSTDAVIVSEETLSEWERLLEDWDAESTYNGRVEFHKKALALQEKIPVPQLLYYKYDNLADKARAAQANLNDYEQKLDDAANKIYKGNEKGNLSLLSWGASVLKELLSLMESDDSKWTSAQIQVVQENLAEARLQTQQMFPSWYKRQSVRSIENLGDFKRKMYSVGRNLQNLGLDEEQTLLAEHVEEIEENVRFIEELKQTVTNIKQMIDSSVINDSTTMQTLDSWLEQVQNYAKGLEAARLHTKVVESDVTDAKKMLAQFQRKCLEQVDRNKQRLVDIYDIQEVNNIS
;
A
#
# COMPACT_ATOMS: atom_id res chain seq x y z
N MET A 1 -56.96 10.98 68.03
CA MET A 1 -55.57 10.68 67.61
C MET A 1 -55.60 9.96 66.28
N HIS A 2 -54.69 10.31 65.38
CA HIS A 2 -54.53 9.60 64.11
C HIS A 2 -54.00 8.17 64.34
N PRO A 3 -54.45 7.14 63.59
CA PRO A 3 -54.00 5.75 63.79
C PRO A 3 -52.48 5.57 63.71
N ILE A 4 -51.82 6.30 62.81
CA ILE A 4 -50.35 6.26 62.67
C ILE A 4 -49.65 6.87 63.90
N SER A 5 -50.21 7.90 64.53
CA SER A 5 -49.66 8.47 65.77
C SER A 5 -49.67 7.44 66.90
N THR A 6 -50.74 6.64 67.04
CA THR A 6 -50.80 5.54 68.00
C THR A 6 -49.73 4.48 67.73
N TRP A 7 -49.50 4.15 66.45
CA TRP A 7 -48.45 3.21 66.05
C TRP A 7 -47.04 3.75 66.34
N ILE A 8 -46.80 5.04 66.17
CA ILE A 8 -45.51 5.67 66.49
C ILE A 8 -45.23 5.69 67.98
N LEU A 9 -46.22 6.04 68.80
CA LEU A 9 -46.11 5.95 70.25
C LEU A 9 -45.74 4.52 70.69
N TYR A 10 -46.36 3.51 70.08
CA TYR A 10 -45.97 2.12 70.29
C TYR A 10 -44.52 1.85 69.84
N LYS A 11 -44.11 2.27 68.64
CA LYS A 11 -42.76 2.01 68.13
C LYS A 11 -41.66 2.70 68.95
N LEU A 12 -41.85 3.95 69.32
CA LEU A 12 -40.92 4.71 70.16
C LEU A 12 -40.77 4.09 71.56
N SER A 13 -41.85 3.48 72.10
CA SER A 13 -41.87 2.90 73.45
C SER A 13 -41.42 1.43 73.51
N SER A 14 -41.77 0.61 72.51
CA SER A 14 -41.64 -0.85 72.57
C SER A 14 -40.49 -1.43 71.72
N ALA A 15 -40.12 -0.77 70.62
CA ALA A 15 -39.14 -1.27 69.66
C ALA A 15 -37.91 -0.36 69.50
N GLY A 16 -38.07 0.94 69.79
CA GLY A 16 -37.09 1.97 69.40
C GLY A 16 -35.91 2.18 70.33
N LYS A 17 -36.00 1.92 71.65
CA LYS A 17 -35.04 2.44 72.67
C LYS A 17 -34.99 3.98 72.79
N SER A 18 -35.93 4.72 72.18
CA SER A 18 -35.91 6.20 72.22
C SER A 18 -36.55 6.78 73.49
N LEU A 19 -37.55 6.12 74.08
CA LEU A 19 -38.27 6.56 75.28
C LEU A 19 -37.76 5.84 76.55
N GLN A 20 -36.46 5.90 76.83
CA GLN A 20 -35.88 5.21 78.01
C GLN A 20 -36.19 5.93 79.34
N GLN A 21 -36.49 7.23 79.29
CA GLN A 21 -36.63 8.09 80.47
C GLN A 21 -38.09 8.46 80.80
N ARG A 22 -39.06 8.12 79.93
CA ARG A 22 -40.48 8.40 80.14
C ARG A 22 -41.40 7.42 79.42
N SER A 23 -42.66 7.33 79.84
CA SER A 23 -43.67 6.48 79.21
C SER A 23 -44.35 7.18 78.02
N ALA A 24 -44.92 6.41 77.09
CA ALA A 24 -45.74 6.97 75.99
C ALA A 24 -46.94 7.79 76.50
N LEU A 25 -47.47 7.45 77.67
CA LEU A 25 -48.54 8.21 78.33
C LEU A 25 -48.06 9.59 78.82
N SER A 26 -46.78 9.72 79.19
CA SER A 26 -46.18 11.00 79.54
C SER A 26 -46.15 11.93 78.33
N LEU A 27 -45.75 11.42 77.16
CA LEU A 27 -45.73 12.19 75.91
C LEU A 27 -47.15 12.62 75.51
N LEU A 28 -48.13 11.71 75.63
CA LEU A 28 -49.54 12.01 75.37
C LEU A 28 -50.08 13.12 76.29
N ALA A 29 -49.72 13.07 77.59
CA ALA A 29 -50.14 14.07 78.55
C ALA A 29 -49.53 15.45 78.25
N GLU A 30 -48.26 15.52 77.84
CA GLU A 30 -47.60 16.76 77.40
C GLU A 30 -48.30 17.37 76.17
N VAL A 31 -48.60 16.56 75.16
CA VAL A 31 -49.31 17.01 73.96
C VAL A 31 -50.71 17.49 74.33
N TYR A 32 -51.49 16.72 75.09
CA TYR A 32 -52.82 17.18 75.53
C TYR A 32 -52.78 18.46 76.36
N ALA A 33 -51.75 18.66 77.19
CA ALA A 33 -51.57 19.91 77.91
C ALA A 33 -51.34 21.09 76.95
N SER A 34 -50.55 20.90 75.88
CA SER A 34 -50.30 21.95 74.87
C SER A 34 -51.55 22.35 74.08
N PHE A 35 -52.50 21.43 73.86
CA PHE A 35 -53.78 21.71 73.19
C PHE A 35 -54.91 22.10 74.15
N SER A 36 -54.66 22.15 75.47
CA SER A 36 -55.71 22.35 76.49
C SER A 36 -56.40 23.72 76.44
N GLN A 37 -55.80 24.70 75.76
CA GLN A 37 -56.35 26.05 75.58
C GLN A 37 -56.82 26.33 74.15
N GLU A 38 -56.71 25.36 73.23
CA GLU A 38 -57.09 25.53 71.83
C GLU A 38 -58.51 25.01 71.55
N VAL A 39 -59.23 25.67 70.65
CA VAL A 39 -60.54 25.20 70.17
C VAL A 39 -60.31 24.13 69.11
N VAL A 40 -60.49 22.86 69.46
CA VAL A 40 -60.31 21.74 68.53
C VAL A 40 -61.59 21.56 67.70
N GLU A 41 -61.50 21.84 66.40
CA GLU A 41 -62.60 21.60 65.47
C GLU A 41 -62.87 20.11 65.23
N GLN A 42 -64.12 19.77 64.95
CA GLN A 42 -64.56 18.40 64.74
C GLN A 42 -63.96 17.83 63.44
N GLY A 43 -63.06 16.84 63.58
CA GLY A 43 -62.33 16.22 62.47
C GLY A 43 -60.81 16.35 62.58
N ASN A 44 -60.32 17.27 63.41
CA ASN A 44 -58.88 17.44 63.65
C ASN A 44 -58.36 16.32 64.56
N MET A 45 -57.45 15.51 64.04
CA MET A 45 -56.80 14.43 64.78
C MET A 45 -55.37 14.84 65.15
N LEU A 46 -54.94 14.52 66.38
CA LEU A 46 -53.51 14.61 66.72
C LEU A 46 -52.68 13.70 65.81
N VAL A 47 -51.81 14.31 65.02
CA VAL A 47 -50.91 13.67 64.07
C VAL A 47 -49.55 13.41 64.71
N SER A 48 -48.67 12.71 64.00
CA SER A 48 -47.44 12.19 64.58
C SER A 48 -46.44 13.28 64.92
N THR A 49 -46.37 14.32 64.10
CA THR A 49 -45.50 15.48 64.31
C THR A 49 -45.86 16.29 65.57
N ASP A 50 -47.11 16.25 66.04
CA ASP A 50 -47.54 16.90 67.31
C ASP A 50 -46.79 16.32 68.52
N PHE A 51 -46.46 15.03 68.45
CA PHE A 51 -45.71 14.32 69.49
C PHE A 51 -44.20 14.60 69.43
N CYS A 52 -43.70 15.18 68.33
CA CYS A 52 -42.30 15.60 68.18
C CYS A 52 -42.11 17.02 68.75
N ASN A 53 -42.26 17.12 70.07
CA ASN A 53 -42.04 18.34 70.84
C ASN A 53 -40.55 18.51 71.22
N GLU A 54 -40.17 19.69 71.73
CA GLU A 54 -38.78 20.01 72.08
C GLU A 54 -38.18 19.01 73.09
N SER A 55 -38.99 18.55 74.04
CA SER A 55 -38.61 17.52 75.01
C SER A 55 -38.20 16.21 74.32
N LEU A 56 -38.99 15.72 73.35
CA LEU A 56 -38.67 14.51 72.59
C LEU A 56 -37.45 14.69 71.68
N ILE A 57 -37.32 15.86 71.05
CA ILE A 57 -36.16 16.16 70.22
C ILE A 57 -34.88 16.16 71.07
N GLY A 58 -34.92 16.73 72.28
CA GLY A 58 -33.82 16.71 73.25
C GLY A 58 -33.43 15.28 73.67
N GLU A 59 -34.41 14.39 73.88
CA GLU A 59 -34.15 12.97 74.14
C GLU A 59 -33.48 12.28 72.95
N PHE A 60 -33.92 12.56 71.72
CA PHE A 60 -33.26 12.04 70.53
C PHE A 60 -31.82 12.51 70.42
N ILE A 61 -31.53 13.80 70.62
CA ILE A 61 -30.17 14.36 70.58
C ILE A 61 -29.29 13.71 71.65
N ALA A 62 -29.82 13.52 72.87
CA ALA A 62 -29.10 12.84 73.94
C ALA A 62 -28.75 11.39 73.57
N ALA A 63 -29.68 10.64 72.96
CA ALA A 63 -29.44 9.28 72.50
C ALA A 63 -28.35 9.20 71.42
N GLU A 64 -28.33 10.15 70.48
CA GLU A 64 -27.32 10.25 69.42
C GLU A 64 -25.91 10.50 69.98
N ARG A 65 -25.77 11.32 71.03
CA ARG A 65 -24.47 11.58 71.70
C ARG A 65 -23.83 10.32 72.29
N TYR A 66 -24.62 9.32 72.64
CA TYR A 66 -24.14 8.00 73.10
C TYR A 66 -23.97 6.99 71.96
N GLY A 67 -24.00 7.44 70.70
CA GLY A 67 -23.81 6.62 69.50
C GLY A 67 -25.02 5.79 69.09
N GLN A 68 -26.22 6.09 69.61
CA GLN A 68 -27.44 5.35 69.30
C GLN A 68 -28.33 6.11 68.31
N GLN A 69 -28.93 5.40 67.35
CA GLN A 69 -29.95 5.93 66.42
C GLN A 69 -29.51 7.04 65.45
N GLY A 70 -28.26 7.01 64.95
CA GLY A 70 -27.80 7.91 63.89
C GLY A 70 -27.54 9.35 64.36
N ALA A 71 -27.62 10.32 63.42
CA ALA A 71 -27.35 11.75 63.67
C ALA A 71 -28.47 12.68 63.14
N SER A 72 -29.65 12.15 62.85
CA SER A 72 -30.75 12.89 62.23
C SER A 72 -31.38 13.95 63.14
N ALA A 73 -31.34 13.79 64.46
CA ALA A 73 -31.85 14.77 65.42
C ALA A 73 -30.89 15.96 65.58
N ASN A 74 -29.58 15.72 65.65
CA ASN A 74 -28.58 16.80 65.59
C ASN A 74 -28.66 17.56 64.25
N ALA A 75 -28.85 16.84 63.13
CA ALA A 75 -29.05 17.48 61.82
C ALA A 75 -30.33 18.34 61.79
N TYR A 76 -31.45 17.83 62.31
CA TYR A 76 -32.69 18.60 62.46
C TYR A 76 -32.50 19.85 63.33
N GLU A 77 -31.86 19.73 64.50
CA GLU A 77 -31.59 20.87 65.39
C GLU A 77 -30.74 21.93 64.68
N THR A 78 -29.71 21.50 63.95
CA THR A 78 -28.85 22.39 63.17
C THR A 78 -29.66 23.16 62.12
N VAL A 79 -30.47 22.46 61.33
CA VAL A 79 -31.34 23.08 60.31
C VAL A 79 -32.32 24.06 60.92
N ILE A 80 -33.02 23.68 62.00
CA ILE A 80 -33.96 24.57 62.68
C ILE A 80 -33.22 25.79 63.23
N SER A 81 -32.09 25.61 63.93
CA SER A 81 -31.34 26.75 64.47
C SER A 81 -30.91 27.76 63.40
N LYS A 82 -30.59 27.27 62.20
CA LYS A 82 -30.09 28.07 61.08
C LYS A 82 -31.19 28.77 60.30
N TYR A 83 -32.35 28.12 60.12
CA TYR A 83 -33.41 28.59 59.22
C TYR A 83 -34.78 28.79 59.90
N GLN A 84 -34.86 28.78 61.24
CA GLN A 84 -36.13 28.82 61.99
C GLN A 84 -37.09 29.93 61.53
N TYR A 85 -36.56 31.12 61.21
CA TYR A 85 -37.35 32.29 60.82
C TYR A 85 -37.69 32.33 59.32
N GLN A 86 -37.06 31.47 58.52
CA GLN A 86 -37.23 31.40 57.06
C GLN A 86 -38.18 30.26 56.67
N LEU A 87 -38.17 29.17 57.44
CA LEU A 87 -39.01 28.00 57.18
C LEU A 87 -40.48 28.26 57.51
N SER A 88 -41.36 27.86 56.59
CA SER A 88 -42.81 27.82 56.76
C SER A 88 -43.23 26.83 57.85
N THR A 89 -44.49 26.91 58.27
CA THR A 89 -45.06 25.94 59.22
C THR A 89 -45.05 24.53 58.64
N GLU A 90 -45.43 24.38 57.37
CA GLU A 90 -45.46 23.12 56.64
C GLU A 90 -44.05 22.53 56.50
N GLU A 91 -43.05 23.33 56.14
CA GLU A 91 -41.66 22.89 56.04
C GLU A 91 -41.11 22.38 57.38
N LYS A 92 -41.43 23.06 58.49
CA LYS A 92 -41.08 22.59 59.84
C LYS A 92 -41.76 21.27 60.19
N LEU A 93 -43.02 21.09 59.80
CA LEU A 93 -43.75 19.84 60.00
C LEU A 93 -43.18 18.71 59.15
N VAL A 94 -42.78 18.97 57.89
CA VAL A 94 -42.09 18.00 57.04
C VAL A 94 -40.77 17.57 57.64
N LEU A 95 -39.93 18.50 58.11
CA LEU A 95 -38.66 18.17 58.78
C LEU A 95 -38.88 17.31 60.03
N LYS A 96 -39.93 17.60 60.83
CA LYS A 96 -40.31 16.75 61.97
C LYS A 96 -40.78 15.35 61.52
N ALA A 97 -41.56 15.27 60.45
CA ALA A 97 -42.03 14.00 59.90
C ALA A 97 -40.86 13.14 59.38
N VAL A 98 -39.89 13.75 58.69
CA VAL A 98 -38.66 13.07 58.25
C VAL A 98 -37.83 12.61 59.46
N LEU A 99 -37.63 13.46 60.47
CA LEU A 99 -36.94 13.09 61.70
C LEU A 99 -37.60 11.88 62.37
N LEU A 100 -38.93 11.94 62.55
CA LEU A 100 -39.70 10.84 63.14
C LEU A 100 -39.57 9.56 62.32
N SER A 101 -39.76 9.64 61.01
CA SER A 101 -39.63 8.50 60.08
C SER A 101 -38.27 7.82 60.23
N ASN A 102 -37.18 8.60 60.26
CA ASN A 102 -35.82 8.09 60.42
C ASN A 102 -35.60 7.47 61.81
N LYS A 103 -36.22 7.99 62.87
CA LYS A 103 -36.10 7.46 64.24
C LYS A 103 -36.88 6.17 64.48
N ILE A 104 -38.00 5.99 63.82
CA ILE A 104 -38.81 4.77 63.91
C ILE A 104 -38.42 3.71 62.88
N GLY A 105 -37.63 4.09 61.86
CA GLY A 105 -37.09 3.19 60.84
C GLY A 105 -38.18 2.61 59.93
N VAL A 106 -39.12 3.43 59.47
CA VAL A 106 -40.14 2.99 58.49
C VAL A 106 -39.46 2.65 57.17
N LYS A 107 -39.84 1.51 56.58
CA LYS A 107 -39.41 1.12 55.24
C LYS A 107 -40.57 1.29 54.27
N VAL A 108 -40.31 1.97 53.16
CA VAL A 108 -41.25 2.13 52.04
C VAL A 108 -40.61 1.64 50.75
N GLU A 109 -41.44 1.41 49.73
CA GLU A 109 -41.00 0.81 48.47
C GLU A 109 -40.61 1.86 47.42
N SER A 110 -41.04 3.12 47.58
CA SER A 110 -40.80 4.18 46.60
C SER A 110 -40.83 5.58 47.21
N LYS A 111 -40.30 6.57 46.48
CA LYS A 111 -40.38 8.01 46.80
C LYS A 111 -41.82 8.48 46.95
N ALA A 112 -42.74 8.00 46.11
CA ALA A 112 -44.16 8.32 46.22
C ALA A 112 -44.76 7.83 47.54
N ASN A 113 -44.46 6.59 47.95
CA ASN A 113 -44.93 6.07 49.25
C ASN A 113 -44.30 6.79 50.44
N TYR A 114 -43.06 7.30 50.29
CA TYR A 114 -42.45 8.12 51.33
C TYR A 114 -43.18 9.47 51.48
N LEU A 115 -43.58 10.11 50.39
CA LEU A 115 -44.37 11.35 50.44
C LEU A 115 -45.75 11.12 51.07
N GLU A 116 -46.42 10.01 50.74
CA GLU A 116 -47.67 9.60 51.39
C GLU A 116 -47.47 9.39 52.90
N LEU A 117 -46.36 8.76 53.30
CA LEU A 117 -46.02 8.61 54.71
C LEU A 117 -45.85 9.98 55.39
N LEU A 118 -45.15 10.93 54.77
CA LEU A 118 -44.98 12.28 55.32
C LEU A 118 -46.32 13.02 55.48
N GLU A 119 -47.25 12.87 54.53
CA GLU A 119 -48.62 13.38 54.64
C GLU A 119 -49.34 12.81 55.87
N GLN A 120 -49.28 11.49 56.06
CA GLN A 120 -49.91 10.85 57.22
C GLN A 120 -49.26 11.19 58.57
N LEU A 121 -47.95 11.43 58.59
CA LEU A 121 -47.20 11.82 59.79
C LEU A 121 -47.47 13.26 60.20
N SER A 122 -47.61 14.15 59.22
CA SER A 122 -47.72 15.61 59.44
C SER A 122 -49.15 16.14 59.41
N GLY A 123 -50.11 15.41 58.84
CA GLY A 123 -51.46 15.92 58.57
C GLY A 123 -51.52 16.97 57.46
N VAL A 124 -50.41 17.22 56.75
CA VAL A 124 -50.31 18.20 55.67
C VAL A 124 -50.74 17.53 54.36
N SER A 125 -51.60 18.20 53.60
CA SER A 125 -52.09 17.67 52.32
C SER A 125 -50.95 17.37 51.32
N SER A 126 -51.12 16.34 50.49
CA SER A 126 -50.16 15.90 49.47
C SER A 126 -49.52 17.04 48.63
N GLY A 127 -50.30 18.03 48.20
CA GLY A 127 -49.78 19.17 47.40
C GLY A 127 -48.83 20.07 48.19
N LEU A 128 -49.13 20.32 49.47
CA LEU A 128 -48.27 21.09 50.38
C LEU A 128 -47.04 20.30 50.81
N ILE A 129 -47.16 18.97 51.02
CA ILE A 129 -46.00 18.09 51.25
C ILE A 129 -45.03 18.15 50.08
N SER A 130 -45.54 17.97 48.86
CA SER A 130 -44.70 17.99 47.66
C SER A 130 -43.98 19.34 47.52
N SER A 131 -44.68 20.45 47.78
CA SER A 131 -44.12 21.80 47.73
C SER A 131 -43.06 22.03 48.82
N ALA A 132 -43.35 21.62 50.06
CA ALA A 132 -42.42 21.78 51.19
C ALA A 132 -41.18 20.91 51.02
N VAL A 133 -41.32 19.65 50.59
CA VAL A 133 -40.20 18.76 50.29
C VAL A 133 -39.36 19.34 49.16
N THR A 134 -39.99 19.83 48.08
CA THR A 134 -39.26 20.47 46.96
C THR A 134 -38.49 21.70 47.44
N SER A 135 -39.07 22.55 48.29
CA SER A 135 -38.40 23.72 48.86
C SER A 135 -37.20 23.31 49.73
N LEU A 136 -37.39 22.35 50.64
CA LEU A 136 -36.34 21.87 51.53
C LEU A 136 -35.20 21.17 50.78
N GLU A 137 -35.51 20.45 49.70
CA GLU A 137 -34.54 19.77 48.82
C GLU A 137 -33.81 20.76 47.90
N MET A 138 -34.55 21.62 47.18
CA MET A 138 -34.01 22.44 46.09
C MET A 138 -33.58 23.86 46.50
N GLU A 139 -34.24 24.49 47.48
CA GLU A 139 -33.94 25.87 47.90
C GLU A 139 -33.03 25.92 49.13
N TYR A 140 -33.27 25.05 50.12
CA TYR A 140 -32.47 25.00 51.34
C TYR A 140 -31.35 23.95 51.28
N GLY A 141 -31.49 22.91 50.46
CA GLY A 141 -30.55 21.78 50.38
C GLY A 141 -30.49 20.93 51.66
N VAL A 142 -31.48 21.05 52.54
CA VAL A 142 -31.51 20.42 53.87
C VAL A 142 -32.12 19.03 53.86
N LEU A 143 -32.72 18.61 52.74
CA LEU A 143 -33.18 17.25 52.50
C LEU A 143 -32.45 16.63 51.31
N GLU A 144 -32.04 15.38 51.46
CA GLU A 144 -31.45 14.56 50.39
C GLU A 144 -32.17 13.21 50.32
N TRP A 145 -32.51 12.78 49.11
CA TRP A 145 -33.15 11.49 48.90
C TRP A 145 -32.12 10.36 48.86
N ASN A 146 -32.25 9.37 49.74
CA ASN A 146 -31.42 8.17 49.75
C ASN A 146 -32.14 7.02 49.03
N ASP A 147 -31.72 6.74 47.80
CA ASP A 147 -32.31 5.68 46.97
C ASP A 147 -32.15 4.26 47.55
N GLN A 148 -31.09 4.01 48.33
CA GLN A 148 -30.87 2.68 48.92
C GLN A 148 -31.80 2.40 50.10
N LEU A 149 -32.14 3.45 50.85
CA LEU A 149 -33.01 3.37 52.02
C LEU A 149 -34.47 3.74 51.70
N CYS A 150 -34.74 4.25 50.50
CA CYS A 150 -36.03 4.81 50.08
C CYS A 150 -36.57 5.83 51.09
N GLN A 151 -35.74 6.74 51.57
CA GLN A 151 -36.12 7.77 52.54
C GLN A 151 -35.37 9.08 52.33
N TYR A 152 -35.93 10.18 52.84
CA TYR A 152 -35.21 11.44 52.94
C TYR A 152 -34.33 11.49 54.19
N GLU A 153 -33.14 12.07 54.05
CA GLU A 153 -32.22 12.37 55.14
C GLU A 153 -32.10 13.88 55.33
N ILE A 154 -31.89 14.31 56.57
CA ILE A 154 -31.70 15.72 56.91
C ILE A 154 -30.21 16.04 56.89
N VAL A 155 -29.82 17.04 56.10
CA VAL A 155 -28.44 17.49 55.96
C VAL A 155 -28.21 18.74 56.82
N GLY A 156 -27.57 18.56 57.97
CA GLY A 156 -27.37 19.63 58.96
C GLY A 156 -26.50 20.80 58.45
N GLU A 157 -25.42 20.49 57.73
CA GLU A 157 -24.47 21.47 57.19
C GLU A 157 -24.91 22.10 55.86
N ALA A 158 -26.14 21.83 55.42
CA ALA A 158 -26.66 22.34 54.17
C ALA A 158 -26.60 23.88 54.10
N VAL A 159 -26.35 24.37 52.89
CA VAL A 159 -26.29 25.80 52.57
C VAL A 159 -27.39 26.09 51.55
N PRO A 160 -28.21 27.13 51.71
CA PRO A 160 -29.28 27.40 50.78
C PRO A 160 -28.73 27.80 49.41
N ARG A 161 -29.53 27.51 48.39
CA ARG A 161 -29.27 27.86 46.99
C ARG A 161 -28.90 29.33 46.81
N ARG A 162 -29.55 30.23 47.55
CA ARG A 162 -29.22 31.66 47.53
C ARG A 162 -27.77 31.94 47.92
N ALA A 163 -27.24 31.28 48.94
CA ALA A 163 -25.86 31.49 49.36
C ALA A 163 -24.85 30.88 48.36
N PHE A 164 -25.22 29.82 47.65
CA PHE A 164 -24.47 29.31 46.50
C PHE A 164 -24.45 30.31 45.34
N LEU A 165 -25.61 30.88 44.97
CA LEU A 165 -25.71 31.89 43.92
C LEU A 165 -24.91 33.15 44.27
N ASP A 166 -25.02 33.66 45.50
CA ASP A 166 -24.24 34.80 45.99
C ASP A 166 -22.72 34.51 45.94
N TYR A 167 -22.30 33.28 46.26
CA TYR A 167 -20.90 32.85 46.14
C TYR A 167 -20.44 32.87 44.68
N LEU A 168 -21.24 32.29 43.80
CA LEU A 168 -20.95 32.19 42.38
C LEU A 168 -20.84 33.58 41.73
N GLU A 169 -21.81 34.45 42.02
CA GLU A 169 -21.83 35.84 41.53
C GLU A 169 -20.60 36.62 42.01
N ARG A 170 -20.25 36.51 43.30
CA ARG A 170 -19.04 37.17 43.84
C ARG A 170 -17.77 36.69 43.18
N LYS A 171 -17.62 35.38 42.96
CA LYS A 171 -16.44 34.82 42.29
C LYS A 171 -16.38 35.24 40.83
N ALA A 172 -17.51 35.18 40.12
CA ALA A 172 -17.60 35.62 38.73
C ALA A 172 -17.29 37.12 38.57
N ALA A 173 -17.70 37.96 39.52
CA ALA A 173 -17.42 39.39 39.55
C ALA A 173 -15.91 39.73 39.67
N LEU A 174 -15.08 38.82 40.20
CA LEU A 174 -13.63 38.99 40.26
C LEU A 174 -12.94 38.79 38.91
N ILE A 175 -13.63 38.19 37.93
CA ILE A 175 -13.11 37.94 36.59
C ILE A 175 -13.35 39.18 35.74
N SER A 176 -12.28 39.84 35.31
CA SER A 176 -12.33 41.05 34.48
C SER A 176 -12.97 40.80 33.10
N LEU A 177 -13.47 41.84 32.45
CA LEU A 177 -14.11 41.73 31.13
C LEU A 177 -13.17 41.13 30.07
N ASP A 178 -11.89 41.52 30.08
CA ASP A 178 -10.89 40.96 29.15
C ASP A 178 -10.67 39.47 29.41
N GLN A 179 -10.56 39.06 30.67
CA GLN A 179 -10.45 37.64 31.03
C GLN A 179 -11.69 36.84 30.62
N ARG A 180 -12.89 37.41 30.74
CA ARG A 180 -14.13 36.74 30.29
C ARG A 180 -14.12 36.52 28.78
N ALA A 181 -13.67 37.51 28.02
CA ALA A 181 -13.51 37.39 26.58
C ALA A 181 -12.46 36.33 26.20
N ASP A 182 -11.35 36.23 26.94
CA ASP A 182 -10.31 35.21 26.73
C ASP A 182 -10.82 33.80 27.08
N ILE A 183 -11.57 33.66 28.17
CA ILE A 183 -12.20 32.39 28.56
C ILE A 183 -13.17 31.93 27.46
N PHE A 184 -14.02 32.81 26.93
CA PHE A 184 -14.89 32.48 25.82
C PHE A 184 -14.11 31.93 24.62
N ALA A 185 -13.07 32.66 24.18
CA ALA A 185 -12.27 32.26 23.03
C ALA A 185 -11.57 30.90 23.22
N GLN A 186 -11.15 30.57 24.44
CA GLN A 186 -10.36 29.38 24.73
C GLN A 186 -11.20 28.15 25.09
N LYS A 187 -12.32 28.33 25.78
CA LYS A 187 -13.07 27.23 26.42
C LYS A 187 -14.40 26.92 25.75
N PHE A 188 -15.03 27.90 25.08
CA PHE A 188 -16.39 27.73 24.57
C PHE A 188 -16.51 26.60 23.53
N SER A 189 -15.47 26.36 22.72
CA SER A 189 -15.44 25.21 21.79
C SER A 189 -15.64 23.87 22.49
N LYS A 190 -15.04 23.70 23.68
CA LYS A 190 -15.17 22.49 24.49
C LYS A 190 -16.55 22.41 25.13
N TRP A 191 -17.09 23.55 25.54
CA TRP A 191 -18.39 23.61 26.20
C TRP A 191 -19.55 23.37 25.24
N SER A 192 -19.49 23.93 24.03
CA SER A 192 -20.56 23.80 23.04
C SER A 192 -20.54 22.45 22.31
N GLU A 193 -19.42 21.73 22.32
CA GLU A 193 -19.22 20.46 21.59
C GLU A 193 -19.54 20.56 20.09
N GLN A 194 -19.46 21.77 19.53
CA GLN A 194 -19.73 22.08 18.13
C GLN A 194 -18.43 22.39 17.41
N GLU A 195 -18.02 21.49 16.52
CA GLU A 195 -16.79 21.63 15.74
C GLU A 195 -17.03 22.04 14.29
N LEU A 196 -18.20 21.68 13.73
CA LEU A 196 -18.54 21.87 12.32
C LEU A 196 -19.93 22.48 12.17
N PHE A 197 -20.07 23.35 11.18
CA PHE A 197 -21.35 23.81 10.67
C PHE A 197 -21.55 23.26 9.26
N SER A 198 -22.53 22.39 9.09
CA SER A 198 -22.78 21.73 7.80
C SER A 198 -23.51 22.64 6.81
N THR A 199 -23.18 22.49 5.54
CA THR A 199 -23.90 23.14 4.44
C THR A 199 -24.37 22.12 3.40
N ASP A 200 -25.36 22.51 2.60
CA ASP A 200 -25.85 21.71 1.48
C ASP A 200 -25.16 22.08 0.15
N PHE A 201 -24.07 22.85 0.19
CA PHE A 201 -23.36 23.34 -0.99
C PHE A 201 -22.93 22.22 -1.93
N GLY A 202 -22.31 21.15 -1.41
CA GLY A 202 -21.90 20.01 -2.23
C GLY A 202 -23.09 19.35 -2.93
N THR A 203 -24.15 19.05 -2.18
CA THR A 203 -25.36 18.40 -2.70
C THR A 203 -26.06 19.23 -3.79
N GLN A 204 -26.26 20.53 -3.57
CA GLN A 204 -26.90 21.40 -4.56
C GLN A 204 -26.07 21.55 -5.85
N ASN A 205 -24.75 21.35 -5.77
CA ASN A 205 -23.83 21.46 -6.89
C ASN A 205 -23.37 20.11 -7.46
N ASN A 206 -24.07 19.02 -7.11
CA ASN A 206 -23.79 17.67 -7.58
C ASN A 206 -22.32 17.23 -7.30
N ILE A 207 -21.83 17.56 -6.10
CA ILE A 207 -20.53 17.15 -5.55
C ILE A 207 -20.79 16.23 -4.36
N ALA A 208 -20.26 15.01 -4.42
CA ALA A 208 -20.59 13.93 -3.47
C ALA A 208 -19.60 13.78 -2.29
N THR A 209 -18.66 14.73 -2.15
CA THR A 209 -17.61 14.77 -1.12
C THR A 209 -18.02 15.69 0.05
N ARG A 210 -17.27 15.69 1.16
CA ARG A 210 -17.65 16.27 2.48
C ARG A 210 -16.87 17.52 2.88
N GLU A 211 -16.05 18.05 2.00
CA GLU A 211 -15.20 19.21 2.24
C GLU A 211 -15.97 20.55 2.33
N TRP A 212 -17.27 20.56 2.01
CA TRP A 212 -18.11 21.75 1.90
C TRP A 212 -18.80 22.16 3.21
N ASP A 213 -18.17 21.91 4.33
CA ASP A 213 -18.60 22.35 5.66
C ASP A 213 -17.70 23.47 6.19
N TYR A 214 -18.17 24.17 7.23
CA TYR A 214 -17.40 25.20 7.94
C TYR A 214 -16.86 24.66 9.26
N LYS A 215 -15.55 24.79 9.47
CA LYS A 215 -14.94 24.58 10.79
C LYS A 215 -15.29 25.74 11.71
N ILE A 216 -15.87 25.43 12.87
CA ILE A 216 -16.24 26.42 13.88
C ILE A 216 -15.01 26.78 14.72
N GLN A 217 -14.83 28.07 14.96
CA GLN A 217 -13.80 28.63 15.82
C GLN A 217 -14.41 29.71 16.71
N TYR A 218 -13.90 29.83 17.93
CA TYR A 218 -14.31 30.86 18.87
C TYR A 218 -13.13 31.82 19.10
N SER A 219 -13.41 33.11 19.16
CA SER A 219 -12.43 34.17 19.29
C SER A 219 -12.98 35.34 20.08
N ASN A 220 -12.11 36.29 20.37
CA ASN A 220 -12.44 37.62 20.84
C ASN A 220 -11.67 38.67 20.01
N ILE A 221 -11.83 39.96 20.33
CA ILE A 221 -11.21 41.07 19.60
C ILE A 221 -9.67 41.07 19.68
N SER A 222 -9.07 40.59 20.76
CA SER A 222 -7.62 40.55 20.92
C SER A 222 -6.98 39.42 20.09
N LEU A 223 -7.67 38.29 19.94
CA LEU A 223 -7.18 37.09 19.26
C LEU A 223 -7.63 36.96 17.80
N ILE A 224 -8.59 37.78 17.34
CA ILE A 224 -9.22 37.63 16.01
C ILE A 224 -8.22 37.65 14.85
N LYS A 225 -7.16 38.47 14.93
CA LYS A 225 -6.11 38.51 13.89
C LYS A 225 -5.44 37.14 13.73
N GLN A 226 -5.04 36.53 14.83
CA GLN A 226 -4.38 35.22 14.82
C GLN A 226 -5.32 34.14 14.27
N GLN A 227 -6.62 34.20 14.60
CA GLN A 227 -7.60 33.25 14.10
C GLN A 227 -7.86 33.40 12.60
N ILE A 228 -7.89 34.63 12.09
CA ILE A 228 -7.99 34.91 10.65
C ILE A 228 -6.77 34.36 9.90
N ASP A 229 -5.56 34.68 10.38
CA ASP A 229 -4.31 34.23 9.75
C ASP A 229 -4.23 32.69 9.71
N TYR A 230 -4.64 32.04 10.80
CA TYR A 230 -4.75 30.59 10.88
C TYR A 230 -5.81 30.05 9.90
N ALA A 231 -7.00 30.64 9.85
CA ALA A 231 -8.08 30.21 8.97
C ALA A 231 -7.67 30.29 7.48
N ILE A 232 -6.98 31.35 7.06
CA ILE A 232 -6.49 31.49 5.68
C ILE A 232 -5.45 30.42 5.37
N LYS A 233 -4.50 30.18 6.27
CA LYS A 233 -3.49 29.14 6.09
C LYS A 233 -4.13 27.76 5.95
N MET A 234 -5.02 27.40 6.88
CA MET A 234 -5.68 26.10 6.89
C MET A 234 -6.54 25.89 5.65
N TRP A 235 -7.30 26.91 5.23
CA TRP A 235 -8.09 26.85 4.00
C TRP A 235 -7.22 26.62 2.76
N LYS A 236 -6.08 27.31 2.62
CA LYS A 236 -5.17 27.11 1.48
C LYS A 236 -4.60 25.69 1.41
N GLU A 237 -4.43 25.05 2.57
CA GLU A 237 -3.93 23.68 2.69
C GLU A 237 -5.06 22.64 2.54
N ALA A 238 -6.32 23.02 2.75
CA ALA A 238 -7.48 22.13 2.70
C ALA A 238 -7.83 21.69 1.27
N ARG A 239 -7.37 20.48 0.91
CA ARG A 239 -7.58 19.89 -0.42
C ARG A 239 -8.21 18.51 -0.39
N GLU A 240 -8.29 17.87 0.77
CA GLU A 240 -8.84 16.52 0.92
C GLU A 240 -10.35 16.46 0.64
N THR A 241 -10.88 15.26 0.47
CA THR A 241 -12.30 15.03 0.14
C THR A 241 -13.26 15.17 1.32
N ASP A 242 -12.74 15.27 2.54
CA ASP A 242 -13.50 15.31 3.80
C ASP A 242 -13.00 16.38 4.78
N GLN A 243 -11.99 17.17 4.39
CA GLN A 243 -11.49 18.28 5.19
C GLN A 243 -12.36 19.53 4.95
N PRO A 244 -12.97 20.13 5.99
CA PRO A 244 -13.77 21.34 5.85
C PRO A 244 -12.98 22.48 5.21
N ARG A 245 -13.55 23.11 4.19
CA ARG A 245 -12.97 24.27 3.50
C ARG A 245 -13.36 25.60 4.12
N GLY A 246 -14.54 25.68 4.71
CA GLY A 246 -15.05 26.90 5.30
C GLY A 246 -14.49 27.12 6.70
N HIS A 247 -14.33 28.38 7.10
CA HIS A 247 -14.02 28.76 8.47
C HIS A 247 -15.07 29.73 9.00
N LEU A 248 -15.72 29.36 10.10
CA LEU A 248 -16.74 30.15 10.77
C LEU A 248 -16.22 30.57 12.15
N ILE A 249 -15.89 31.85 12.29
CA ILE A 249 -15.30 32.40 13.51
C ILE A 249 -16.38 33.18 14.27
N TYR A 250 -16.80 32.66 15.42
CA TYR A 250 -17.62 33.40 16.38
C TYR A 250 -16.72 34.28 17.24
N CYS A 251 -16.81 35.59 17.04
CA CYS A 251 -16.00 36.58 17.73
C CYS A 251 -16.82 37.29 18.80
N TYR A 252 -16.48 37.09 20.07
CA TYR A 252 -17.08 37.83 21.19
C TYR A 252 -16.74 39.33 21.12
N VAL A 253 -17.76 40.17 21.26
CA VAL A 253 -17.67 41.62 21.31
C VAL A 253 -18.39 42.12 22.55
N GLY A 254 -17.65 42.66 23.52
CA GLY A 254 -18.23 43.11 24.79
C GLY A 254 -18.95 44.46 24.70
N ALA A 255 -19.82 44.73 25.69
CA ALA A 255 -20.72 45.88 25.77
C ALA A 255 -20.10 47.27 25.56
N ASN A 256 -18.83 47.47 25.95
CA ASN A 256 -18.16 48.77 25.84
C ASN A 256 -17.56 49.04 24.46
N SER A 257 -17.78 48.14 23.50
CA SER A 257 -17.13 48.21 22.19
C SER A 257 -18.00 48.95 21.17
N ASN A 258 -17.36 49.74 20.31
CA ASN A 258 -18.05 50.28 19.13
C ASN A 258 -18.09 49.21 18.02
N LEU A 259 -19.29 48.70 17.74
CA LEU A 259 -19.49 47.63 16.77
C LEU A 259 -19.03 48.01 15.36
N ASP A 260 -19.28 49.24 14.92
CA ASP A 260 -18.95 49.67 13.55
C ASP A 260 -17.43 49.82 13.37
N THR A 261 -16.74 50.39 14.35
CA THR A 261 -15.26 50.44 14.36
C THR A 261 -14.65 49.03 14.38
N ILE A 262 -15.26 48.09 15.08
CA ILE A 262 -14.82 46.68 15.07
C ILE A 262 -15.03 46.04 13.70
N LYS A 263 -16.17 46.28 13.05
CA LYS A 263 -16.42 45.77 11.70
C LYS A 263 -15.37 46.26 10.71
N GLU A 264 -15.08 47.57 10.71
CA GLU A 264 -14.04 48.17 9.87
C GLU A 264 -12.68 47.50 10.11
N LYS A 265 -12.27 47.40 11.38
CA LYS A 265 -11.01 46.75 11.77
C LYS A 265 -10.91 45.30 11.33
N ILE A 266 -11.97 44.50 11.49
CA ILE A 266 -11.95 43.08 11.09
C ILE A 266 -11.91 42.95 9.57
N THR A 267 -12.64 43.80 8.83
CA THR A 267 -12.54 43.85 7.36
C THR A 267 -11.12 44.17 6.91
N GLU A 268 -10.46 45.16 7.52
CA GLU A 268 -9.06 45.49 7.22
C GLU A 268 -8.09 44.32 7.52
N LEU A 269 -8.30 43.61 8.63
CA LEU A 269 -7.51 42.42 8.99
C LEU A 269 -7.69 41.29 7.98
N LEU A 270 -8.93 41.01 7.56
CA LEU A 270 -9.22 40.02 6.51
C LEU A 270 -8.53 40.40 5.20
N HIS A 271 -8.70 41.64 4.73
CA HIS A 271 -8.06 42.13 3.51
C HIS A 271 -6.53 42.02 3.57
N SER A 272 -5.92 42.48 4.66
CA SER A 272 -4.47 42.43 4.85
C SER A 272 -3.94 41.00 4.84
N SER A 273 -4.65 40.07 5.47
CA SER A 273 -4.25 38.66 5.53
C SER A 273 -4.43 37.94 4.19
N LEU A 274 -5.48 38.27 3.42
CA LEU A 274 -5.66 37.78 2.05
C LEU A 274 -4.51 38.22 1.13
N ILE A 275 -4.13 39.51 1.20
CA ILE A 275 -3.00 40.05 0.44
C ILE A 275 -1.69 39.34 0.81
N ALA A 276 -1.41 39.23 2.12
CA ALA A 276 -0.20 38.57 2.62
C ALA A 276 -0.08 37.09 2.17
N ASN A 277 -1.20 36.46 1.82
CA ASN A 277 -1.26 35.08 1.38
C ASN A 277 -1.46 34.93 -0.14
N ASN A 278 -1.29 35.99 -0.94
CA ASN A 278 -1.46 35.99 -2.39
C ASN A 278 -2.85 35.50 -2.84
N VAL A 279 -3.89 35.88 -2.10
CA VAL A 279 -5.29 35.55 -2.44
C VAL A 279 -5.91 36.72 -3.20
N ASN A 280 -6.57 36.43 -4.32
CA ASN A 280 -7.30 37.43 -5.08
C ASN A 280 -8.44 38.01 -4.21
N LEU A 281 -8.41 39.33 -3.98
CA LEU A 281 -9.38 40.02 -3.12
C LEU A 281 -10.82 39.99 -3.66
N GLU A 282 -11.00 39.97 -4.97
CA GLU A 282 -12.34 39.92 -5.56
C GLU A 282 -13.01 38.57 -5.33
N LEU A 283 -12.26 37.47 -5.49
CA LEU A 283 -12.78 36.14 -5.17
C LEU A 283 -12.85 35.92 -3.67
N GLY A 284 -11.74 36.12 -2.95
CA GLY A 284 -11.65 35.97 -1.51
C GLY A 284 -11.42 34.52 -1.04
N ALA A 285 -11.77 34.27 0.23
CA ALA A 285 -11.68 32.98 0.92
C ALA A 285 -12.97 32.68 1.69
N PRO A 286 -13.33 31.40 1.91
CA PRO A 286 -14.59 31.01 2.57
C PRO A 286 -14.48 31.16 4.09
N ILE A 287 -14.18 32.36 4.53
CA ILE A 287 -13.97 32.72 5.93
C ILE A 287 -15.05 33.72 6.31
N VAL A 288 -15.76 33.41 7.38
CA VAL A 288 -16.90 34.18 7.86
C VAL A 288 -16.70 34.46 9.34
N VAL A 289 -16.73 35.73 9.72
CA VAL A 289 -16.67 36.18 11.12
C VAL A 289 -18.06 36.63 11.54
N ILE A 290 -18.61 36.03 12.58
CA ILE A 290 -19.84 36.47 13.24
C ILE A 290 -19.47 37.20 14.52
N LEU A 291 -19.86 38.47 14.61
CA LEU A 291 -19.68 39.26 15.81
C LEU A 291 -20.84 39.01 16.78
N LEU A 292 -20.54 38.42 17.93
CA LEU A 292 -21.48 38.22 19.02
C LEU A 292 -21.44 39.45 19.93
N HIS A 293 -22.28 40.44 19.63
CA HIS A 293 -22.29 41.72 20.33
C HIS A 293 -23.08 41.65 21.64
N ASP A 294 -22.37 41.38 22.73
CA ASP A 294 -22.90 41.18 24.07
C ASP A 294 -23.16 42.53 24.75
N THR A 295 -24.17 43.26 24.25
CA THR A 295 -24.50 44.63 24.67
C THR A 295 -24.85 44.78 26.15
N ASP A 296 -25.45 43.75 26.76
CA ASP A 296 -25.83 43.71 28.18
C ASP A 296 -24.80 43.01 29.06
N GLY A 297 -23.75 42.43 28.47
CA GLY A 297 -22.73 41.66 29.21
C GLY A 297 -23.22 40.31 29.72
N TYR A 298 -24.41 39.85 29.31
CA TYR A 298 -25.03 38.65 29.86
C TYR A 298 -24.27 37.39 29.44
N LEU A 299 -23.82 37.30 28.18
CA LEU A 299 -23.00 36.15 27.75
C LEU A 299 -21.68 36.09 28.54
N ALA A 300 -21.01 37.22 28.72
CA ALA A 300 -19.80 37.28 29.53
C ALA A 300 -20.04 36.87 30.99
N GLN A 301 -21.20 37.22 31.57
CA GLN A 301 -21.58 36.76 32.90
C GLN A 301 -21.72 35.23 32.96
N LEU A 302 -22.46 34.64 32.01
CA LEU A 302 -22.65 33.18 31.96
C LEU A 302 -21.31 32.44 31.80
N VAL A 303 -20.43 32.93 30.93
CA VAL A 303 -19.06 32.41 30.73
C VAL A 303 -18.26 32.46 32.04
N ALA A 304 -18.33 33.59 32.77
CA ALA A 304 -17.64 33.76 34.03
C ALA A 304 -18.16 32.79 35.12
N GLU A 305 -19.49 32.69 35.27
CA GLU A 305 -20.11 31.77 36.22
C GLU A 305 -19.75 30.32 35.91
N TYR A 306 -19.82 29.90 34.64
CA TYR A 306 -19.49 28.53 34.25
C TYR A 306 -18.01 28.21 34.51
N TRP A 307 -17.11 29.15 34.19
CA TRP A 307 -15.69 29.01 34.50
C TRP A 307 -15.40 28.85 35.99
N VAL A 308 -16.13 29.58 36.85
CA VAL A 308 -15.99 29.42 38.30
C VAL A 308 -16.31 28.00 38.72
N LEU A 309 -17.41 27.43 38.22
CA LEU A 309 -17.82 26.06 38.54
C LEU A 309 -16.81 25.01 38.05
N GLU A 310 -16.27 25.18 36.84
CA GLU A 310 -15.32 24.23 36.26
C GLU A 310 -13.96 24.28 36.99
N GLU A 311 -13.43 25.49 37.24
CA GLU A 311 -11.99 25.65 37.47
C GLU A 311 -11.61 26.51 38.70
N GLN A 312 -12.53 27.23 39.34
CA GLN A 312 -12.20 28.08 40.49
C GLN A 312 -12.79 27.64 41.84
N MET A 313 -13.58 26.56 41.89
CA MET A 313 -14.03 25.97 43.15
C MET A 313 -12.98 25.02 43.71
N GLY A 314 -12.55 25.25 44.95
CA GLY A 314 -11.73 24.30 45.70
C GLY A 314 -12.55 23.10 46.18
N ASP A 315 -11.86 22.11 46.76
CA ASP A 315 -12.51 20.86 47.19
C ASP A 315 -13.55 21.11 48.29
N GLU A 316 -13.24 22.00 49.25
CA GLU A 316 -14.18 22.39 50.31
C GLU A 316 -15.44 23.05 49.73
N GLU A 317 -15.32 23.97 48.76
CA GLU A 317 -16.48 24.58 48.14
C GLU A 317 -17.28 23.60 47.27
N LYS A 318 -16.60 22.67 46.58
CA LYS A 318 -17.26 21.62 45.79
C LYS A 318 -18.10 20.71 46.67
N THR A 319 -17.59 20.28 47.82
CA THR A 319 -18.36 19.50 48.79
C THR A 319 -19.51 20.32 49.37
N LYS A 320 -19.25 21.57 49.75
CA LYS A 320 -20.26 22.46 50.36
C LYS A 320 -21.46 22.76 49.47
N PHE A 321 -21.23 22.89 48.15
CA PHE A 321 -22.27 23.27 47.19
C PHE A 321 -22.67 22.15 46.24
N HIS A 322 -22.26 20.91 46.50
CA HIS A 322 -22.42 19.76 45.61
C HIS A 322 -23.83 19.64 45.00
N ASN A 323 -24.86 19.81 45.83
CA ASN A 323 -26.27 19.65 45.45
C ASN A 323 -26.75 20.64 44.37
N PHE A 324 -26.04 21.75 44.15
CA PHE A 324 -26.43 22.78 43.17
C PHE A 324 -25.52 22.85 41.94
N ILE A 325 -24.30 22.30 42.01
CA ILE A 325 -23.28 22.47 40.96
C ILE A 325 -23.73 21.86 39.64
N LEU A 326 -24.24 20.63 39.66
CA LEU A 326 -24.63 19.92 38.43
C LEU A 326 -25.79 20.61 37.72
N ASP A 327 -26.84 20.96 38.46
CA ASP A 327 -28.02 21.66 37.92
C ASP A 327 -27.63 23.04 37.35
N LYS A 328 -26.89 23.84 38.12
CA LYS A 328 -26.44 25.17 37.67
C LYS A 328 -25.49 25.08 36.47
N SER A 329 -24.59 24.10 36.42
CA SER A 329 -23.72 23.84 35.25
C SER A 329 -24.55 23.57 33.99
N ASN A 330 -25.54 22.67 34.09
CA ASN A 330 -26.41 22.34 32.96
C ASN A 330 -27.25 23.54 32.50
N SER A 331 -27.83 24.30 33.45
CA SER A 331 -28.55 25.55 33.15
C SER A 331 -27.65 26.56 32.45
N LEU A 332 -26.46 26.81 32.98
CA LEU A 332 -25.51 27.76 32.40
C LEU A 332 -25.09 27.38 30.98
N LYS A 333 -24.84 26.09 30.71
CA LYS A 333 -24.51 25.61 29.36
C LYS A 333 -25.67 25.89 28.39
N LEU A 334 -26.89 25.55 28.78
CA LEU A 334 -28.09 25.83 27.97
C LEU A 334 -28.31 27.34 27.75
N ASP A 335 -28.15 28.14 28.80
CA ASP A 335 -28.29 29.60 28.73
C ASP A 335 -27.23 30.23 27.82
N MET A 336 -25.99 29.75 27.89
CA MET A 336 -24.90 30.16 26.99
C MET A 336 -25.22 29.83 25.53
N GLU A 337 -25.66 28.61 25.23
CA GLU A 337 -26.05 28.19 23.88
C GLU A 337 -27.21 29.04 23.34
N ASN A 338 -28.23 29.28 24.16
CA ASN A 338 -29.37 30.12 23.82
C ASN A 338 -28.94 31.57 23.55
N GLN A 339 -28.06 32.13 24.39
CA GLN A 339 -27.58 33.50 24.23
C GLN A 339 -26.70 33.64 22.98
N VAL A 340 -25.79 32.69 22.71
CA VAL A 340 -25.02 32.68 21.45
C VAL A 340 -25.95 32.59 20.24
N SER A 341 -26.97 31.71 20.27
CA SER A 341 -27.96 31.61 19.19
C SER A 341 -28.75 32.91 19.00
N LYS A 342 -29.07 33.61 20.09
CA LYS A 342 -29.74 34.93 20.04
C LYS A 342 -28.84 35.97 19.37
N LEU A 343 -27.60 36.11 19.83
CA LEU A 343 -26.63 37.07 19.28
C LEU A 343 -26.28 36.77 17.82
N GLU A 344 -26.18 35.49 17.44
CA GLU A 344 -25.96 35.09 16.05
C GLU A 344 -27.09 35.58 15.13
N LYS A 345 -28.35 35.58 15.60
CA LYS A 345 -29.52 36.05 14.85
C LYS A 345 -29.51 37.54 14.55
N GLU A 346 -28.66 38.33 15.20
CA GLU A 346 -28.44 39.75 14.90
C GLU A 346 -27.65 39.96 13.59
N ARG A 347 -27.02 38.90 13.05
CA ARG A 347 -26.37 38.86 11.73
C ARG A 347 -25.30 39.94 11.53
N HIS A 348 -24.50 40.22 12.55
CA HIS A 348 -23.27 41.00 12.41
C HIS A 348 -22.16 40.15 11.75
N VAL A 349 -22.34 39.89 10.45
CA VAL A 349 -21.49 38.98 9.66
C VAL A 349 -20.51 39.78 8.81
N ILE A 350 -19.25 39.35 8.80
CA ILE A 350 -18.19 39.86 7.92
C ILE A 350 -17.64 38.67 7.14
N VAL A 351 -17.49 38.82 5.84
CA VAL A 351 -17.04 37.76 4.93
C VAL A 351 -15.75 38.16 4.25
N ALA A 352 -14.87 37.18 4.00
CA ALA A 352 -13.58 37.41 3.37
C ALA A 352 -13.65 37.40 1.83
N THR A 353 -14.61 38.11 1.25
CA THR A 353 -14.78 38.28 -0.21
C THR A 353 -15.35 39.66 -0.52
N ALA A 354 -14.93 40.26 -1.64
CA ALA A 354 -15.52 41.51 -2.12
C ALA A 354 -16.89 41.31 -2.76
N LYS A 355 -17.28 40.07 -3.10
CA LYS A 355 -18.58 39.78 -3.71
C LYS A 355 -19.70 39.96 -2.70
N PRO A 356 -20.83 40.59 -3.09
CA PRO A 356 -21.93 40.86 -2.18
C PRO A 356 -22.64 39.57 -1.75
N ILE A 357 -22.84 39.39 -0.44
CA ILE A 357 -23.62 38.28 0.14
C ILE A 357 -24.96 38.82 0.64
N GLN A 358 -26.06 38.23 0.18
CA GLN A 358 -27.40 38.70 0.53
C GLN A 358 -27.78 38.28 1.97
N PRO A 359 -28.23 39.23 2.81
CA PRO A 359 -28.69 38.93 4.17
C PRO A 359 -29.79 37.87 4.16
N SER A 360 -29.58 36.77 4.90
CA SER A 360 -30.54 35.65 4.97
C SER A 360 -30.28 34.80 6.22
N ARG A 361 -30.86 33.59 6.29
CA ARG A 361 -30.50 32.61 7.34
C ARG A 361 -29.02 32.26 7.22
N LEU A 362 -28.34 32.02 8.35
CA LEU A 362 -26.90 31.75 8.36
C LEU A 362 -26.49 30.65 7.36
N THR A 363 -27.20 29.52 7.34
CA THR A 363 -26.96 28.43 6.38
C THR A 363 -26.94 28.92 4.92
N ASN A 364 -27.86 29.81 4.54
CA ASN A 364 -27.94 30.36 3.19
C ASN A 364 -26.84 31.39 2.92
N MET A 365 -26.42 32.16 3.92
CA MET A 365 -25.29 33.08 3.79
C MET A 365 -23.98 32.31 3.59
N LEU A 366 -23.76 31.24 4.37
CA LEU A 366 -22.60 30.37 4.24
C LEU A 366 -22.56 29.63 2.89
N TYR A 367 -23.72 29.20 2.38
CA TYR A 367 -23.85 28.68 1.02
C TYR A 367 -23.45 29.74 -0.01
N GLN A 368 -23.97 30.97 0.10
CA GLN A 368 -23.68 32.06 -0.84
C GLN A 368 -22.20 32.44 -0.85
N VAL A 369 -21.50 32.36 0.29
CA VAL A 369 -20.05 32.58 0.38
C VAL A 369 -19.32 31.56 -0.49
N PHE A 370 -19.61 30.26 -0.35
CA PHE A 370 -19.02 29.25 -1.23
C PHE A 370 -19.40 29.46 -2.70
N ASP A 371 -20.67 29.77 -2.99
CA ASP A 371 -21.17 29.99 -4.35
C ASP A 371 -20.49 31.18 -5.06
N SER A 372 -20.25 32.24 -4.30
CA SER A 372 -19.56 33.45 -4.78
C SER A 372 -18.08 33.20 -5.06
N ILE A 373 -17.40 32.47 -4.17
CA ILE A 373 -15.97 32.19 -4.28
C ILE A 373 -15.70 31.15 -5.38
N TYR A 374 -16.45 30.06 -5.38
CA TYR A 374 -16.29 28.93 -6.30
C TYR A 374 -17.31 29.00 -7.43
N CYS A 375 -17.30 30.13 -8.14
CA CYS A 375 -18.27 30.41 -9.21
C CYS A 375 -18.03 29.60 -10.50
N GLU A 376 -16.85 28.96 -10.65
CA GLU A 376 -16.53 28.08 -11.78
C GLU A 376 -16.32 26.63 -11.35
N ARG A 377 -16.92 26.24 -10.22
CA ARG A 377 -16.85 24.88 -9.69
C ARG A 377 -17.23 23.79 -10.69
N ILE A 378 -16.64 22.62 -10.49
CA ILE A 378 -16.87 21.43 -11.31
C ILE A 378 -17.76 20.44 -10.56
N THR A 379 -18.77 19.90 -11.24
CA THR A 379 -19.60 18.82 -10.68
C THR A 379 -18.75 17.57 -10.44
N PHE A 380 -18.97 16.86 -9.34
CA PHE A 380 -18.21 15.65 -9.02
C PHE A 380 -19.10 14.60 -8.34
N PRO A 381 -19.99 13.93 -9.10
CA PRO A 381 -20.93 12.95 -8.58
C PRO A 381 -20.27 11.58 -8.32
N PHE A 382 -19.16 11.58 -7.58
CA PHE A 382 -18.39 10.39 -7.22
C PHE A 382 -18.80 9.89 -5.82
N ASP A 383 -19.76 8.97 -5.77
CA ASP A 383 -20.30 8.49 -4.50
C ASP A 383 -19.31 7.65 -3.67
N GLY A 384 -19.50 7.63 -2.34
CA GLY A 384 -18.76 6.76 -1.41
C GLY A 384 -17.52 7.36 -0.76
N PHE A 385 -17.23 8.65 -0.95
CA PHE A 385 -16.28 9.39 -0.10
C PHE A 385 -16.85 9.72 1.28
N SER A 386 -18.18 9.66 1.43
CA SER A 386 -18.88 9.88 2.68
C SER A 386 -18.85 8.68 3.64
N THR A 387 -18.28 7.53 3.27
CA THR A 387 -18.24 6.35 4.13
C THR A 387 -16.81 5.93 4.42
N SER A 388 -16.48 5.75 5.70
CA SER A 388 -15.13 5.35 6.16
C SER A 388 -14.68 3.98 5.64
N ARG A 389 -15.61 3.14 5.17
CA ARG A 389 -15.35 1.86 4.48
C ARG A 389 -15.63 1.91 2.97
N GLY A 390 -15.79 3.10 2.40
CA GLY A 390 -16.11 3.27 0.99
C GLY A 390 -14.94 2.94 0.06
N ASN A 391 -15.22 2.29 -1.07
CA ASN A 391 -14.20 2.03 -2.10
C ASN A 391 -13.94 3.25 -3.02
N ALA A 392 -14.42 4.45 -2.67
CA ALA A 392 -14.38 5.59 -3.59
C ALA A 392 -12.95 6.05 -3.92
N ALA A 393 -12.09 6.14 -2.89
CA ALA A 393 -10.69 6.50 -3.08
C ALA A 393 -9.95 5.50 -3.96
N ARG A 394 -10.22 4.19 -3.79
CA ARG A 394 -9.63 3.11 -4.61
C ARG A 394 -10.08 3.15 -6.07
N ASP A 395 -11.37 3.38 -6.31
CA ASP A 395 -11.88 3.50 -7.67
C ASP A 395 -11.35 4.78 -8.34
N CYS A 396 -11.25 5.88 -7.61
CA CYS A 396 -10.64 7.12 -8.08
C CYS A 396 -9.17 6.91 -8.44
N HIS A 397 -8.41 6.19 -7.61
CA HIS A 397 -7.03 5.77 -7.89
C HIS A 397 -6.93 4.99 -9.21
N ILE A 398 -7.80 3.99 -9.41
CA ILE A 398 -7.83 3.17 -10.63
C ILE A 398 -8.07 4.06 -11.85
N PHE A 399 -9.09 4.93 -11.81
CA PHE A 399 -9.38 5.81 -12.95
C PHE A 399 -8.27 6.81 -13.21
N THR A 400 -7.68 7.41 -12.17
CA THR A 400 -6.54 8.32 -12.29
C THR A 400 -5.38 7.63 -13.04
N ARG A 401 -5.02 6.41 -12.63
CA ARG A 401 -3.95 5.63 -13.26
C ARG A 401 -4.27 5.30 -14.72
N GLN A 402 -5.48 4.84 -15.00
CA GLN A 402 -5.88 4.45 -16.37
C GLN A 402 -5.98 5.65 -17.32
N LEU A 403 -6.37 6.83 -16.80
CA LEU A 403 -6.36 8.08 -17.55
C LEU A 403 -4.94 8.48 -17.91
N PHE A 404 -4.02 8.59 -16.93
CA PHE A 404 -2.62 8.91 -17.21
C PHE A 404 -1.99 7.94 -18.21
N MET A 405 -2.30 6.65 -18.11
CA MET A 405 -1.79 5.64 -19.03
C MET A 405 -2.37 5.76 -20.46
N GLY A 406 -3.41 6.57 -20.67
CA GLY A 406 -4.11 6.70 -21.96
C GLY A 406 -5.01 5.50 -22.29
N LEU A 407 -5.34 4.67 -21.31
CA LEU A 407 -6.06 3.40 -21.49
C LEU A 407 -7.57 3.51 -21.23
N LEU A 408 -8.01 4.56 -20.52
CA LEU A 408 -9.42 4.75 -20.20
C LEU A 408 -10.18 5.28 -21.42
N ASP A 409 -11.01 4.44 -22.02
CA ASP A 409 -12.04 4.81 -22.99
C ASP A 409 -13.43 4.30 -22.55
N ARG A 410 -14.47 4.59 -23.33
CA ARG A 410 -15.83 4.13 -23.01
C ARG A 410 -15.90 2.59 -22.95
N ASN A 411 -15.20 1.88 -23.84
CA ASN A 411 -15.26 0.42 -23.88
C ASN A 411 -14.62 -0.19 -22.63
N TRP A 412 -13.44 0.27 -22.26
CA TRP A 412 -12.74 -0.12 -21.03
C TRP A 412 -13.64 0.09 -19.81
N LEU A 413 -14.29 1.25 -19.70
CA LEU A 413 -15.20 1.55 -18.59
C LEU A 413 -16.37 0.55 -18.51
N MET A 414 -16.92 0.14 -19.65
CA MET A 414 -18.04 -0.81 -19.72
C MET A 414 -17.65 -2.24 -19.30
N THR A 415 -16.36 -2.59 -19.31
CA THR A 415 -15.85 -3.89 -18.86
C THR A 415 -15.60 -3.96 -17.35
N GLN A 416 -15.64 -2.83 -16.63
CA GLN A 416 -15.38 -2.78 -15.20
C GLN A 416 -16.54 -3.34 -14.38
N ALA A 417 -16.27 -3.66 -13.11
CA ALA A 417 -17.31 -4.06 -12.17
C ALA A 417 -18.42 -3.00 -12.08
N ALA A 418 -19.66 -3.43 -11.80
CA ALA A 418 -20.84 -2.57 -11.81
C ALA A 418 -20.67 -1.28 -10.96
N GLN A 419 -19.98 -1.37 -9.81
CA GLN A 419 -19.67 -0.22 -8.98
C GLN A 419 -18.80 0.83 -9.70
N GLN A 420 -17.67 0.39 -10.27
CA GLN A 420 -16.73 1.25 -11.00
C GLN A 420 -17.38 1.82 -12.25
N LYS A 421 -18.04 0.96 -13.04
CA LYS A 421 -18.79 1.36 -14.22
C LYS A 421 -19.78 2.48 -13.90
N ASN A 422 -20.62 2.30 -12.88
CA ASN A 422 -21.63 3.31 -12.51
C ASN A 422 -20.99 4.64 -12.07
N ARG A 423 -19.88 4.61 -11.32
CA ARG A 423 -19.14 5.81 -10.91
C ARG A 423 -18.52 6.54 -12.10
N GLY A 424 -17.81 5.80 -12.95
CA GLY A 424 -17.20 6.36 -14.15
C GLY A 424 -18.25 6.90 -15.12
N GLU A 425 -19.38 6.22 -15.33
CA GLU A 425 -20.47 6.73 -16.18
C GLU A 425 -21.06 8.03 -15.64
N LYS A 426 -21.30 8.13 -14.31
CA LYS A 426 -21.81 9.35 -13.68
C LYS A 426 -20.85 10.53 -13.86
N VAL A 427 -19.55 10.32 -13.63
CA VAL A 427 -18.55 11.41 -13.68
C VAL A 427 -18.11 11.70 -15.11
N PHE A 428 -17.55 10.71 -15.81
CA PHE A 428 -16.91 10.91 -17.11
C PHE A 428 -17.91 11.12 -18.24
N ASP A 429 -19.00 10.34 -18.30
CA ASP A 429 -19.95 10.45 -19.40
C ASP A 429 -21.03 11.51 -19.13
N LYS A 430 -21.73 11.41 -18.00
CA LYS A 430 -22.90 12.26 -17.72
C LYS A 430 -22.53 13.66 -17.23
N ALA A 431 -21.61 13.78 -16.28
CA ALA A 431 -21.27 15.07 -15.66
C ALA A 431 -20.25 15.85 -16.49
N TRP A 432 -19.14 15.23 -16.88
CA TRP A 432 -18.03 15.92 -17.57
C TRP A 432 -18.11 15.82 -19.10
N GLY A 433 -18.78 14.78 -19.61
CA GLY A 433 -18.90 14.51 -21.05
C GLY A 433 -17.53 14.38 -21.73
N VAL A 434 -16.65 13.57 -21.16
CA VAL A 434 -15.27 13.38 -21.63
C VAL A 434 -15.18 12.46 -22.85
N PHE A 435 -16.20 11.62 -23.11
CA PHE A 435 -16.18 10.67 -24.23
C PHE A 435 -16.75 11.27 -25.52
N ASP A 436 -16.14 10.91 -26.66
CA ASP A 436 -16.70 11.15 -27.99
C ASP A 436 -17.70 10.06 -28.41
N LYS A 437 -18.33 10.25 -29.57
CA LYS A 437 -19.34 9.33 -30.13
C LYS A 437 -18.74 7.95 -30.42
N ASP A 438 -17.47 7.89 -30.76
CA ASP A 438 -16.71 6.64 -30.98
C ASP A 438 -16.23 5.99 -29.67
N GLY A 439 -16.45 6.64 -28.52
CA GLY A 439 -16.04 6.16 -27.21
C GLY A 439 -14.64 6.63 -26.77
N SER A 440 -13.87 7.31 -27.62
CA SER A 440 -12.55 7.84 -27.28
C SER A 440 -12.64 9.06 -26.35
N LEU A 441 -11.54 9.41 -25.68
CA LEU A 441 -11.47 10.64 -24.87
C LEU A 441 -11.41 11.89 -25.77
N ARG A 442 -12.19 12.91 -25.46
CA ARG A 442 -12.18 14.22 -26.11
C ARG A 442 -10.96 15.04 -25.64
N LEU A 443 -10.40 15.85 -26.55
CA LEU A 443 -9.42 16.88 -26.19
C LEU A 443 -10.04 17.97 -25.32
N LYS A 444 -11.29 18.33 -25.62
CA LYS A 444 -12.08 19.32 -24.88
C LYS A 444 -13.39 18.68 -24.41
N PRO A 445 -13.59 18.47 -23.10
CA PRO A 445 -14.83 17.91 -22.54
C PRO A 445 -16.07 18.76 -22.86
N ARG A 446 -17.27 18.18 -22.71
CA ARG A 446 -18.53 18.90 -22.97
C ARG A 446 -18.88 19.91 -21.88
N ASP A 447 -18.56 19.59 -20.62
CA ASP A 447 -18.74 20.52 -19.51
C ASP A 447 -17.93 21.81 -19.73
N ALA A 448 -18.59 22.96 -19.52
CA ALA A 448 -18.03 24.26 -19.88
C ALA A 448 -16.90 24.68 -18.94
N ASN A 449 -17.05 24.46 -17.63
CA ASN A 449 -16.03 24.83 -16.65
C ASN A 449 -14.81 23.91 -16.75
N LEU A 450 -15.02 22.61 -16.95
CA LEU A 450 -13.92 21.68 -17.20
C LEU A 450 -13.19 22.02 -18.50
N ARG A 451 -13.90 22.43 -19.56
CA ARG A 451 -13.26 22.91 -20.79
C ARG A 451 -12.37 24.12 -20.53
N LYS A 452 -12.84 25.11 -19.78
CA LYS A 452 -12.03 26.28 -19.38
C LYS A 452 -10.76 25.86 -18.64
N ILE A 453 -10.87 24.90 -17.72
CA ILE A 453 -9.71 24.34 -17.02
C ILE A 453 -8.72 23.72 -18.01
N ILE A 454 -9.19 22.89 -18.93
CA ILE A 454 -8.31 22.25 -19.93
C ILE A 454 -7.61 23.31 -20.79
N GLU A 455 -8.32 24.37 -21.20
CA GLU A 455 -7.75 25.49 -21.97
C GLU A 455 -6.74 26.30 -21.14
N LEU A 456 -7.00 26.50 -19.85
CA LEU A 456 -6.08 27.15 -18.92
C LEU A 456 -4.78 26.35 -18.78
N LEU A 457 -4.87 25.04 -18.52
CA LEU A 457 -3.70 24.17 -18.43
C LEU A 457 -2.92 24.12 -19.76
N GLU A 458 -3.61 24.14 -20.89
CA GLU A 458 -3.02 24.18 -22.22
C GLU A 458 -2.26 25.49 -22.48
N SER A 459 -2.75 26.62 -21.96
CA SER A 459 -2.08 27.92 -22.10
C SER A 459 -0.70 27.97 -21.42
N HIS A 460 -0.52 27.23 -20.31
CA HIS A 460 0.76 27.14 -19.61
C HIS A 460 1.82 26.31 -20.38
N LEU A 461 1.38 25.44 -21.30
CA LEU A 461 2.29 24.68 -22.16
C LEU A 461 2.78 25.48 -23.37
N GLN A 462 2.20 26.65 -23.65
CA GLN A 462 2.63 27.50 -24.76
C GLN A 462 3.80 28.37 -24.34
N PRO A 463 4.83 28.57 -25.19
CA PRO A 463 5.90 29.50 -24.93
C PRO A 463 5.35 30.92 -24.72
N SER A 464 5.89 31.63 -23.73
CA SER A 464 5.54 33.03 -23.46
C SER A 464 6.82 33.87 -23.30
N GLU A 465 6.68 35.19 -23.17
CA GLU A 465 7.82 36.07 -22.83
C GLU A 465 8.47 35.69 -21.48
N GLU A 466 7.76 34.95 -20.62
CA GLU A 466 8.20 34.54 -19.28
C GLU A 466 8.89 33.17 -19.24
N GLY A 467 8.84 32.36 -20.31
CA GLY A 467 9.51 31.05 -20.33
C GLY A 467 9.13 30.11 -21.47
N PRO A 468 9.77 28.93 -21.55
CA PRO A 468 9.70 28.02 -22.70
C PRO A 468 8.38 27.22 -22.83
N GLY A 469 7.34 27.52 -22.04
CA GLY A 469 6.06 26.80 -22.06
C GLY A 469 6.15 25.44 -21.35
N LEU A 470 6.10 25.46 -20.01
CA LEU A 470 6.11 24.27 -19.17
C LEU A 470 4.99 24.35 -18.12
N LEU A 471 4.35 23.21 -17.83
CA LEU A 471 3.30 23.11 -16.83
C LEU A 471 3.81 22.30 -15.63
N ASN A 472 4.12 22.98 -14.54
CA ASN A 472 4.39 22.31 -13.28
C ASN A 472 3.12 21.66 -12.72
N LEU A 473 3.17 20.35 -12.46
CA LEU A 473 2.00 19.59 -12.07
C LEU A 473 1.56 19.90 -10.62
N GLY A 474 2.50 20.28 -9.75
CA GLY A 474 2.21 20.71 -8.38
C GLY A 474 1.51 22.07 -8.35
N PHE A 475 1.95 23.00 -9.19
CA PHE A 475 1.26 24.25 -9.44
C PHE A 475 -0.15 24.01 -9.99
N ALA A 476 -0.29 23.17 -11.03
CA ALA A 476 -1.58 22.82 -11.63
C ALA A 476 -2.55 22.27 -10.58
N MET A 477 -2.10 21.34 -9.73
CA MET A 477 -2.92 20.78 -8.66
C MET A 477 -3.44 21.88 -7.70
N ARG A 478 -2.57 22.79 -7.26
CA ARG A 478 -2.97 23.90 -6.37
C ARG A 478 -3.92 24.88 -7.06
N LEU A 479 -3.70 25.17 -8.34
CA LEU A 479 -4.56 26.02 -9.15
C LEU A 479 -5.98 25.45 -9.24
N LEU A 480 -6.13 24.15 -9.50
CA LEU A 480 -7.43 23.48 -9.56
C LEU A 480 -8.14 23.46 -8.21
N CYS A 481 -7.41 23.33 -7.11
CA CYS A 481 -7.98 23.33 -5.77
C CYS A 481 -8.39 24.72 -5.27
N ALA A 482 -7.84 25.78 -5.86
CA ALA A 482 -8.11 27.16 -5.49
C ALA A 482 -9.41 27.71 -6.15
N PRO A 483 -9.96 28.82 -5.65
CA PRO A 483 -10.97 29.58 -6.37
C PRO A 483 -10.48 30.00 -7.76
N PRO A 484 -11.34 30.01 -8.80
CA PRO A 484 -12.80 29.85 -8.73
C PRO A 484 -13.31 28.40 -8.85
N PHE A 485 -12.43 27.40 -8.93
CA PHE A 485 -12.80 26.00 -9.22
C PHE A 485 -13.08 25.18 -7.97
N GLY A 486 -12.19 25.24 -6.97
CA GLY A 486 -12.40 24.57 -5.68
C GLY A 486 -12.39 23.04 -5.74
N CYS A 487 -11.69 22.42 -6.69
CA CYS A 487 -11.59 20.96 -6.76
C CYS A 487 -10.92 20.41 -5.49
N ASN A 488 -11.30 19.20 -5.07
CA ASN A 488 -10.55 18.43 -4.08
C ASN A 488 -9.46 17.60 -4.78
N ILE A 489 -8.57 16.98 -4.00
CA ILE A 489 -7.43 16.22 -4.51
C ILE A 489 -7.86 15.10 -5.47
N ALA A 490 -9.03 14.50 -5.26
CA ALA A 490 -9.57 13.44 -6.11
C ALA A 490 -10.06 13.99 -7.46
N SER A 491 -10.91 15.03 -7.46
CA SER A 491 -11.43 15.60 -8.70
C SER A 491 -10.33 16.33 -9.49
N ALA A 492 -9.45 17.07 -8.81
CA ALA A 492 -8.29 17.71 -9.44
C ALA A 492 -7.32 16.67 -10.04
N GLY A 493 -7.05 15.58 -9.33
CA GLY A 493 -6.21 14.49 -9.84
C GLY A 493 -6.77 13.82 -11.09
N LEU A 494 -8.08 13.58 -11.14
CA LEU A 494 -8.74 13.04 -12.33
C LEU A 494 -8.71 14.01 -13.51
N ILE A 495 -8.88 15.31 -13.27
CA ILE A 495 -8.79 16.34 -14.31
C ILE A 495 -7.36 16.41 -14.87
N LEU A 496 -6.35 16.39 -14.00
CA LEU A 496 -4.96 16.40 -14.41
C LEU A 496 -4.60 15.12 -15.19
N ALA A 497 -5.07 13.97 -14.72
CA ALA A 497 -4.89 12.69 -15.41
C ALA A 497 -5.57 12.67 -16.78
N LEU A 498 -6.77 13.25 -16.90
CA LEU A 498 -7.47 13.42 -18.18
C LEU A 498 -6.67 14.33 -19.13
N PHE A 499 -6.15 15.45 -18.62
CA PHE A 499 -5.39 16.41 -19.40
C PHE A 499 -4.10 15.80 -19.98
N ILE A 500 -3.29 15.18 -19.11
CA ILE A 500 -2.02 14.54 -19.48
C ILE A 500 -2.27 13.28 -20.31
N GLY A 501 -3.17 12.40 -19.85
CA GLY A 501 -3.50 11.14 -20.49
C GLY A 501 -3.95 11.29 -21.94
N LYS A 502 -4.82 12.28 -22.21
CA LYS A 502 -5.27 12.55 -23.58
C LYS A 502 -4.15 13.05 -24.50
N ARG A 503 -3.11 13.66 -23.92
CA ARG A 503 -1.96 14.24 -24.63
C ARG A 503 -0.68 13.43 -24.42
N ARG A 504 -0.80 12.20 -23.92
CA ARG A 504 0.34 11.36 -23.53
C ARG A 504 1.38 11.16 -24.64
N ASN A 505 0.95 11.14 -25.90
CA ASN A 505 1.86 10.96 -27.04
C ASN A 505 2.57 12.27 -27.45
N ASN A 506 2.11 13.41 -26.96
CA ASN A 506 2.59 14.74 -27.32
C ASN A 506 3.20 15.48 -26.11
N LEU A 507 3.22 14.85 -24.94
CA LEU A 507 3.76 15.39 -23.71
C LEU A 507 4.81 14.47 -23.11
N ASN A 508 5.86 15.09 -22.62
CA ASN A 508 6.92 14.49 -21.83
C ASN A 508 6.76 14.94 -20.37
N LEU A 509 7.06 14.04 -19.43
CA LEU A 509 7.16 14.38 -18.00
C LEU A 509 8.63 14.48 -17.61
N LEU A 510 9.00 15.61 -17.02
CA LEU A 510 10.32 15.88 -16.47
C LEU A 510 10.21 15.90 -14.95
N GLN A 511 10.81 14.94 -14.26
CA GLN A 511 10.91 14.92 -12.81
C GLN A 511 12.33 15.33 -12.39
N ASN A 512 12.48 16.41 -11.63
CA ASN A 512 13.79 17.02 -11.32
C ASN A 512 14.61 17.28 -12.61
N ASP A 513 13.98 17.88 -13.62
CA ASP A 513 14.56 18.14 -14.95
C ASP A 513 15.00 16.89 -15.74
N GLN A 514 14.69 15.69 -15.26
CA GLN A 514 14.99 14.43 -15.96
C GLN A 514 13.73 13.80 -16.52
N LEU A 515 13.78 13.31 -17.76
CA LEU A 515 12.62 12.63 -18.32
C LEU A 515 12.32 11.33 -17.58
N VAL A 516 11.06 11.15 -17.23
CA VAL A 516 10.53 9.94 -16.63
C VAL A 516 9.35 9.40 -17.45
N ALA A 517 9.33 8.08 -17.67
CA ALA A 517 8.18 7.42 -18.28
C ALA A 517 6.96 7.48 -17.34
N ILE A 518 5.76 7.69 -17.90
CA ILE A 518 4.53 7.83 -17.10
C ILE A 518 4.29 6.62 -16.20
N GLU A 519 4.57 5.39 -16.67
CA GLU A 519 4.44 4.18 -15.85
C GLU A 519 5.28 4.22 -14.58
N THR A 520 6.56 4.59 -14.73
CA THR A 520 7.52 4.69 -13.62
C THR A 520 7.15 5.86 -12.71
N TRP A 521 6.84 7.01 -13.29
CA TRP A 521 6.43 8.20 -12.54
C TRP A 521 5.17 7.93 -11.70
N LEU A 522 4.17 7.23 -12.23
CA LEU A 522 2.94 6.90 -11.51
C LEU A 522 3.16 6.07 -10.26
N SER A 523 4.20 5.22 -10.23
CA SER A 523 4.55 4.42 -9.04
C SER A 523 4.95 5.29 -7.85
N ASP A 524 5.57 6.44 -8.12
CA ASP A 524 5.99 7.39 -7.08
C ASP A 524 4.93 8.49 -6.87
N ALA A 525 4.31 8.96 -7.95
CA ALA A 525 3.38 10.07 -7.95
C ALA A 525 2.03 9.75 -7.29
N ILE A 526 1.64 8.48 -7.19
CA ILE A 526 0.44 8.08 -6.45
C ILE A 526 0.86 7.39 -5.14
N GLN A 527 0.71 8.10 -4.03
CA GLN A 527 0.90 7.54 -2.68
C GLN A 527 -0.45 7.36 -1.99
N GLY A 528 -0.74 6.13 -1.54
CA GLY A 528 -2.07 5.78 -1.06
C GLY A 528 -3.06 5.69 -2.23
N ASN A 529 -4.03 6.61 -2.29
CA ASN A 529 -5.07 6.63 -3.34
C ASN A 529 -5.04 7.88 -4.23
N PHE A 530 -4.26 8.90 -3.89
CA PHE A 530 -4.26 10.19 -4.58
C PHE A 530 -2.85 10.62 -5.00
N LEU A 531 -2.77 11.63 -5.85
CA LEU A 531 -1.49 12.17 -6.29
C LEU A 531 -0.76 12.87 -5.14
N ASN A 532 0.53 12.60 -5.02
CA ASN A 532 1.42 13.18 -4.02
C ASN A 532 1.93 14.55 -4.49
N LEU A 533 1.66 15.61 -3.71
CA LEU A 533 2.05 16.97 -4.04
C LEU A 533 3.57 17.17 -4.15
N THR A 534 4.37 16.52 -3.31
CA THR A 534 5.83 16.63 -3.35
C THR A 534 6.40 16.11 -4.67
N VAL A 535 5.88 14.98 -5.16
CA VAL A 535 6.29 14.44 -6.47
C VAL A 535 5.84 15.38 -7.59
N LEU A 536 4.58 15.84 -7.54
CA LEU A 536 4.03 16.80 -8.51
C LEU A 536 4.82 18.12 -8.54
N ASP A 537 5.30 18.62 -7.40
CA ASP A 537 6.10 19.85 -7.31
C ASP A 537 7.41 19.74 -8.07
N SER A 538 8.01 18.54 -8.07
CA SER A 538 9.22 18.24 -8.82
C SER A 538 8.97 17.80 -10.26
N THR A 539 7.72 17.83 -10.75
CA THR A 539 7.35 17.31 -12.07
C THR A 539 6.76 18.38 -12.98
N ASP A 540 7.37 18.56 -14.15
CA ASP A 540 6.88 19.42 -15.22
C ASP A 540 6.40 18.61 -16.42
N ALA A 541 5.29 19.03 -17.01
CA ALA A 541 4.84 18.54 -18.32
C ALA A 541 5.30 19.52 -19.41
N VAL A 542 5.91 18.98 -20.46
CA VAL A 542 6.43 19.74 -21.60
C VAL A 542 5.98 19.12 -22.92
N ILE A 543 5.77 19.95 -23.94
CA ILE A 543 5.40 19.48 -25.28
C ILE A 543 6.58 18.75 -25.91
N VAL A 544 6.34 17.58 -26.50
CA VAL A 544 7.31 16.90 -27.36
C VAL A 544 7.47 17.74 -28.62
N SER A 545 8.65 18.31 -28.85
CA SER A 545 8.88 19.12 -30.06
C SER A 545 8.81 18.23 -31.31
N GLU A 546 8.29 18.78 -32.43
CA GLU A 546 8.25 18.06 -33.71
C GLU A 546 9.66 17.63 -34.17
N GLU A 547 10.67 18.45 -33.89
CA GLU A 547 12.07 18.12 -34.19
C GLU A 547 12.52 16.86 -33.45
N THR A 548 12.17 16.76 -32.16
CA THR A 548 12.48 15.61 -31.32
C THR A 548 11.81 14.32 -31.80
N LEU A 549 10.53 14.41 -32.19
CA LEU A 549 9.80 13.26 -32.73
C LEU A 549 10.38 12.83 -34.08
N SER A 550 10.64 13.78 -34.97
CA SER A 550 11.18 13.53 -36.31
C SER A 550 12.59 12.92 -36.27
N GLU A 551 13.44 13.35 -35.32
CA GLU A 551 14.78 12.78 -35.16
C GLU A 551 14.71 11.29 -34.79
N TRP A 552 13.82 10.91 -33.86
CA TRP A 552 13.58 9.51 -33.52
C TRP A 552 12.92 8.72 -34.65
N GLU A 553 11.91 9.27 -35.33
CA GLU A 553 11.26 8.61 -36.48
C GLU A 553 12.27 8.28 -37.56
N ARG A 554 13.10 9.26 -37.95
CA ARG A 554 14.15 9.09 -38.95
C ARG A 554 15.15 8.01 -38.53
N LEU A 555 15.64 8.04 -37.29
CA LEU A 555 16.57 7.04 -36.80
C LEU A 555 15.97 5.63 -36.83
N LEU A 556 14.72 5.47 -36.39
CA LEU A 556 14.05 4.17 -36.33
C LEU A 556 13.62 3.66 -37.72
N GLU A 557 13.32 4.54 -38.67
CA GLU A 557 13.08 4.17 -40.08
C GLU A 557 14.36 3.69 -40.75
N ASP A 558 15.47 4.44 -40.61
CA ASP A 558 16.76 4.05 -41.14
C ASP A 558 17.23 2.71 -40.53
N TRP A 559 16.98 2.50 -39.22
CA TRP A 559 17.32 1.25 -38.54
C TRP A 559 16.45 0.07 -39.00
N ASP A 560 15.15 0.26 -39.23
CA ASP A 560 14.27 -0.82 -39.70
C ASP A 560 14.57 -1.22 -41.16
N ALA A 561 15.06 -0.28 -41.98
CA ALA A 561 15.52 -0.52 -43.33
C ALA A 561 16.89 -1.25 -43.41
N GLU A 562 17.67 -1.26 -42.32
CA GLU A 562 18.99 -1.87 -42.28
C GLU A 562 18.91 -3.41 -42.22
N SER A 563 19.47 -4.07 -43.23
CA SER A 563 19.47 -5.52 -43.35
C SER A 563 20.70 -6.17 -42.73
N THR A 564 21.84 -5.48 -42.67
CA THR A 564 23.11 -6.07 -42.24
C THR A 564 23.19 -6.19 -40.72
N TYR A 565 23.81 -7.27 -40.23
CA TYR A 565 23.99 -7.46 -38.79
C TYR A 565 24.83 -6.35 -38.16
N ASN A 566 25.91 -5.93 -38.83
CA ASN A 566 26.76 -4.84 -38.35
C ASN A 566 26.00 -3.50 -38.30
N GLY A 567 25.27 -3.16 -39.37
CA GLY A 567 24.46 -1.95 -39.41
C GLY A 567 23.42 -1.90 -38.29
N ARG A 568 22.71 -3.00 -38.02
CA ARG A 568 21.72 -3.07 -36.93
C ARG A 568 22.33 -2.82 -35.56
N VAL A 569 23.52 -3.35 -35.29
CA VAL A 569 24.25 -3.11 -34.04
C VAL A 569 24.69 -1.64 -33.94
N GLU A 570 25.17 -1.06 -35.04
CA GLU A 570 25.58 0.35 -35.07
C GLU A 570 24.39 1.31 -34.87
N PHE A 571 23.23 1.02 -35.48
CA PHE A 571 22.01 1.78 -35.22
C PHE A 571 21.53 1.65 -33.77
N HIS A 572 21.67 0.46 -33.16
CA HIS A 572 21.37 0.31 -31.74
C HIS A 572 22.24 1.22 -30.86
N LYS A 573 23.55 1.32 -31.15
CA LYS A 573 24.46 2.25 -30.46
C LYS A 573 24.05 3.71 -30.68
N LYS A 574 23.69 4.09 -31.91
CA LYS A 574 23.16 5.44 -32.22
C LYS A 574 21.89 5.73 -31.42
N ALA A 575 21.00 4.75 -31.29
CA ALA A 575 19.76 4.89 -30.54
C ALA A 575 20.02 5.05 -29.03
N LEU A 576 20.97 4.31 -28.46
CA LEU A 576 21.39 4.52 -27.06
C LEU A 576 21.99 5.92 -26.84
N ALA A 577 22.84 6.38 -27.75
CA ALA A 577 23.42 7.73 -27.69
C ALA A 577 22.38 8.85 -27.87
N LEU A 578 21.33 8.62 -28.66
CA LEU A 578 20.21 9.53 -28.78
C LEU A 578 19.37 9.51 -27.50
N GLN A 579 19.12 8.33 -26.93
CA GLN A 579 18.37 8.13 -25.68
C GLN A 579 18.96 8.90 -24.49
N GLU A 580 20.29 9.01 -24.41
CA GLU A 580 20.97 9.80 -23.37
C GLU A 580 20.65 11.30 -23.43
N LYS A 581 20.30 11.83 -24.61
CA LYS A 581 19.99 13.24 -24.84
C LYS A 581 18.50 13.51 -24.92
N ILE A 582 17.80 12.61 -25.60
CA ILE A 582 16.41 12.70 -25.97
C ILE A 582 15.80 11.32 -25.70
N PRO A 583 14.91 11.18 -24.71
CA PRO A 583 14.28 9.92 -24.41
C PRO A 583 13.35 9.46 -25.54
N VAL A 584 13.20 8.14 -25.68
CA VAL A 584 12.34 7.54 -26.71
C VAL A 584 10.89 7.99 -26.50
N PRO A 585 10.25 8.68 -27.46
CA PRO A 585 8.85 9.04 -27.38
C PRO A 585 7.97 7.80 -27.21
N GLN A 586 6.96 7.88 -26.34
CA GLN A 586 6.08 6.74 -26.04
C GLN A 586 5.47 6.12 -27.31
N LEU A 587 5.11 6.96 -28.29
CA LEU A 587 4.54 6.54 -29.57
C LEU A 587 5.47 5.57 -30.35
N LEU A 588 6.78 5.73 -30.18
CA LEU A 588 7.80 5.00 -30.92
C LEU A 588 8.45 3.87 -30.11
N TYR A 589 8.13 3.78 -28.81
CA TYR A 589 8.78 2.84 -27.89
C TYR A 589 8.71 1.38 -28.36
N TYR A 590 7.54 0.93 -28.84
CA TYR A 590 7.39 -0.44 -29.33
C TYR A 590 8.26 -0.73 -30.56
N LYS A 591 8.40 0.24 -31.47
CA LYS A 591 9.27 0.11 -32.65
C LYS A 591 10.73 0.04 -32.21
N TYR A 592 11.13 0.91 -31.29
CA TYR A 592 12.46 0.90 -30.69
C TYR A 592 12.80 -0.45 -30.02
N ASP A 593 11.90 -0.97 -29.16
CA ASP A 593 12.14 -2.20 -28.40
C ASP A 593 12.29 -3.43 -29.32
N ASN A 594 11.43 -3.55 -30.33
CA ASN A 594 11.53 -4.59 -31.37
C ASN A 594 12.86 -4.49 -32.15
N LEU A 595 13.29 -3.28 -32.52
CA LEU A 595 14.56 -3.08 -33.22
C LEU A 595 15.76 -3.40 -32.33
N ALA A 596 15.71 -3.05 -31.04
CA ALA A 596 16.71 -3.41 -30.06
C ALA A 596 16.84 -4.94 -29.90
N ASP A 597 15.72 -5.67 -29.87
CA ASP A 597 15.71 -7.14 -29.87
C ASP A 597 16.39 -7.73 -31.12
N LYS A 598 16.04 -7.21 -32.30
CA LYS A 598 16.67 -7.62 -33.56
C LYS A 598 18.17 -7.32 -33.58
N ALA A 599 18.62 -6.20 -33.02
CA ALA A 599 20.04 -5.87 -32.92
C ALA A 599 20.80 -6.74 -31.92
N ARG A 600 20.17 -7.13 -30.80
CA ARG A 600 20.76 -8.11 -29.87
C ARG A 600 20.95 -9.47 -30.54
N ALA A 601 19.98 -9.93 -31.33
CA ALA A 601 20.12 -11.14 -32.12
C ALA A 601 21.22 -11.00 -33.20
N ALA A 602 21.32 -9.84 -33.86
CA ALA A 602 22.38 -9.55 -34.82
C ALA A 602 23.78 -9.59 -34.19
N GLN A 603 23.95 -9.03 -32.99
CA GLN A 603 25.20 -9.09 -32.24
C GLN A 603 25.60 -10.53 -31.93
N ALA A 604 24.65 -11.38 -31.55
CA ALA A 604 24.92 -12.80 -31.31
C ALA A 604 25.44 -13.51 -32.56
N ASN A 605 24.88 -13.21 -33.74
CA ASN A 605 25.36 -13.77 -35.01
C ASN A 605 26.77 -13.27 -35.39
N LEU A 606 27.09 -12.00 -35.13
CA LEU A 606 28.44 -11.47 -35.35
C LEU A 606 29.47 -12.15 -34.45
N ASN A 607 29.13 -12.37 -33.18
CA ASN A 607 30.01 -13.06 -32.24
C ASN A 607 30.26 -14.53 -32.66
N ASP A 608 29.22 -15.24 -33.14
CA ASP A 608 29.37 -16.60 -33.68
C ASP A 608 30.23 -16.64 -34.95
N TYR A 609 30.08 -15.64 -35.83
CA TYR A 609 30.95 -15.46 -36.99
C TYR A 609 32.42 -15.28 -36.60
N GLU A 610 32.73 -14.35 -35.68
CA GLU A 610 34.09 -14.10 -35.21
C GLU A 610 34.68 -15.35 -34.56
N GLN A 611 33.92 -16.03 -33.71
CA GLN A 611 34.35 -17.27 -33.05
C GLN A 611 34.69 -18.37 -34.06
N LYS A 612 33.85 -18.58 -35.09
CA LYS A 612 34.09 -19.59 -36.14
C LYS A 612 35.28 -19.22 -37.01
N LEU A 613 35.43 -17.94 -37.36
CA LEU A 613 36.55 -17.44 -38.14
C LEU A 613 37.88 -17.64 -37.41
N ASP A 614 37.96 -17.26 -36.13
CA ASP A 614 39.15 -17.40 -35.28
C ASP A 614 39.51 -18.87 -35.05
N ASP A 615 38.50 -19.70 -34.77
CA ASP A 615 38.70 -21.13 -34.57
C ASP A 615 39.23 -21.81 -35.85
N ALA A 616 38.66 -21.47 -37.01
CA ALA A 616 39.14 -21.95 -38.29
C ALA A 616 40.57 -21.46 -38.61
N ALA A 617 40.85 -20.17 -38.41
CA ALA A 617 42.17 -19.58 -38.62
C ALA A 617 43.24 -20.26 -37.74
N ASN A 618 42.93 -20.52 -36.46
CA ASN A 618 43.82 -21.21 -35.52
C ASN A 618 44.11 -22.66 -35.97
N LYS A 619 43.08 -23.37 -36.45
CA LYS A 619 43.23 -24.72 -37.01
C LYS A 619 44.10 -24.73 -38.27
N ILE A 620 43.86 -23.79 -39.19
CA ILE A 620 44.64 -23.63 -40.43
C ILE A 620 46.11 -23.34 -40.09
N TYR A 621 46.36 -22.34 -39.23
CA TYR A 621 47.71 -21.96 -38.81
C TYR A 621 48.48 -23.14 -38.20
N LYS A 622 47.91 -23.81 -37.19
CA LYS A 622 48.52 -24.97 -36.54
C LYS A 622 48.68 -26.16 -37.49
N GLY A 623 47.75 -26.32 -38.42
CA GLY A 623 47.80 -27.33 -39.47
C GLY A 623 49.00 -27.14 -40.38
N ASN A 624 49.22 -25.91 -40.84
CA ASN A 624 50.37 -25.54 -41.66
C ASN A 624 51.70 -25.65 -40.90
N GLU A 625 51.80 -25.07 -39.72
CA GLU A 625 53.02 -25.05 -38.90
C GLU A 625 53.54 -26.47 -38.61
N LYS A 626 52.62 -27.42 -38.34
CA LYS A 626 52.95 -28.79 -37.93
C LYS A 626 52.89 -29.80 -39.07
N GLY A 627 52.58 -29.37 -40.30
CA GLY A 627 52.34 -30.29 -41.43
C GLY A 627 51.19 -31.28 -41.17
N ASN A 628 50.17 -30.85 -40.42
CA ASN A 628 49.02 -31.67 -40.04
C ASN A 628 47.80 -31.37 -40.91
N LEU A 629 47.70 -32.08 -42.05
CA LEU A 629 46.59 -31.94 -42.99
C LEU A 629 45.22 -32.19 -42.35
N SER A 630 45.11 -33.09 -41.36
CA SER A 630 43.82 -33.35 -40.70
C SER A 630 43.26 -32.12 -40.00
N LEU A 631 44.14 -31.32 -39.40
CA LEU A 631 43.76 -30.08 -38.72
C LEU A 631 43.52 -28.94 -39.72
N LEU A 632 44.35 -28.85 -40.76
CA LEU A 632 44.22 -27.87 -41.84
C LEU A 632 42.88 -28.03 -42.60
N SER A 633 42.60 -29.25 -43.08
CA SER A 633 41.37 -29.58 -43.79
C SER A 633 40.11 -29.34 -42.94
N TRP A 634 40.20 -29.55 -41.62
CA TRP A 634 39.10 -29.24 -40.71
C TRP A 634 38.83 -27.74 -40.61
N GLY A 635 39.87 -26.91 -40.41
CA GLY A 635 39.71 -25.45 -40.40
C GLY A 635 39.14 -24.93 -41.72
N ALA A 636 39.63 -25.42 -42.86
CA ALA A 636 39.09 -25.09 -44.17
C ALA A 636 37.61 -25.51 -44.33
N SER A 637 37.23 -26.70 -43.85
CA SER A 637 35.83 -27.16 -43.86
C SER A 637 34.91 -26.26 -43.03
N VAL A 638 35.37 -25.77 -41.87
CA VAL A 638 34.63 -24.81 -41.04
C VAL A 638 34.41 -23.49 -41.79
N LEU A 639 35.42 -22.98 -42.49
CA LEU A 639 35.26 -21.78 -43.33
C LEU A 639 34.27 -22.01 -44.47
N LYS A 640 34.25 -23.21 -45.07
CA LYS A 640 33.30 -23.55 -46.14
C LYS A 640 31.86 -23.58 -45.62
N GLU A 641 31.63 -24.19 -44.46
CA GLU A 641 30.32 -24.20 -43.80
C GLU A 641 29.87 -22.78 -43.42
N LEU A 642 30.77 -21.96 -42.87
CA LEU A 642 30.51 -20.56 -42.55
C LEU A 642 30.15 -19.76 -43.81
N LEU A 643 30.90 -19.93 -44.90
CA LEU A 643 30.63 -19.25 -46.17
C LEU A 643 29.25 -19.64 -46.73
N SER A 644 28.90 -20.93 -46.71
CA SER A 644 27.59 -21.38 -47.19
C SER A 644 26.43 -20.85 -46.35
N LEU A 645 26.62 -20.70 -45.04
CA LEU A 645 25.64 -20.02 -44.17
C LEU A 645 25.50 -18.54 -44.56
N MET A 646 26.62 -17.85 -44.80
CA MET A 646 26.61 -16.44 -45.19
C MET A 646 25.97 -16.22 -46.57
N GLU A 647 26.21 -17.13 -47.53
CA GLU A 647 25.60 -17.10 -48.86
C GLU A 647 24.08 -17.33 -48.83
N SER A 648 23.58 -18.11 -47.86
CA SER A 648 22.13 -18.32 -47.69
C SER A 648 21.38 -17.07 -47.19
N ASP A 649 22.12 -16.12 -46.60
CA ASP A 649 21.63 -14.92 -45.94
C ASP A 649 22.44 -13.68 -46.41
N ASP A 650 22.76 -13.61 -47.70
CA ASP A 650 23.74 -12.67 -48.28
C ASP A 650 23.47 -11.19 -47.95
N SER A 651 22.20 -10.78 -47.95
CA SER A 651 21.74 -9.43 -47.59
C SER A 651 22.00 -9.02 -46.14
N LYS A 652 22.31 -9.97 -45.24
CA LYS A 652 22.57 -9.73 -43.82
C LYS A 652 24.06 -9.55 -43.49
N TRP A 653 24.94 -9.91 -44.42
CA TRP A 653 26.39 -9.82 -44.24
C TRP A 653 26.98 -8.74 -45.17
N THR A 654 28.06 -8.10 -44.72
CA THR A 654 28.76 -7.15 -45.60
C THR A 654 29.62 -7.91 -46.62
N SER A 655 29.80 -7.34 -47.82
CA SER A 655 30.66 -7.94 -48.85
C SER A 655 32.09 -8.15 -48.35
N ALA A 656 32.60 -7.26 -47.48
CA ALA A 656 33.91 -7.40 -46.86
C ALA A 656 34.00 -8.63 -45.95
N GLN A 657 32.97 -8.91 -45.14
CA GLN A 657 32.96 -10.11 -44.28
C GLN A 657 32.95 -11.40 -45.09
N ILE A 658 32.15 -11.44 -46.17
CA ILE A 658 32.09 -12.60 -47.08
C ILE A 658 33.46 -12.78 -47.75
N GLN A 659 34.06 -11.70 -48.24
CA GLN A 659 35.35 -11.72 -48.91
C GLN A 659 36.46 -12.27 -48.00
N VAL A 660 36.51 -11.87 -46.72
CA VAL A 660 37.48 -12.39 -45.75
C VAL A 660 37.38 -13.92 -45.62
N VAL A 661 36.15 -14.47 -45.53
CA VAL A 661 35.97 -15.92 -45.45
C VAL A 661 36.35 -16.61 -46.76
N GLN A 662 36.00 -16.01 -47.90
CA GLN A 662 36.34 -16.54 -49.23
C GLN A 662 37.86 -16.60 -49.45
N GLU A 663 38.59 -15.54 -49.12
CA GLU A 663 40.04 -15.46 -49.26
C GLU A 663 40.73 -16.49 -48.35
N ASN A 664 40.36 -16.54 -47.07
CA ASN A 664 40.90 -17.51 -46.13
C ASN A 664 40.60 -18.97 -46.53
N LEU A 665 39.40 -19.22 -47.06
CA LEU A 665 39.00 -20.54 -47.56
C LEU A 665 39.79 -20.94 -48.81
N ALA A 666 39.95 -20.03 -49.76
CA ALA A 666 40.69 -20.29 -50.99
C ALA A 666 42.16 -20.61 -50.70
N GLU A 667 42.79 -19.81 -49.83
CA GLU A 667 44.16 -20.02 -49.33
C GLU A 667 44.28 -21.39 -48.64
N ALA A 668 43.38 -21.71 -47.69
CA ALA A 668 43.42 -22.97 -46.95
C ALA A 668 43.14 -24.20 -47.83
N ARG A 669 42.27 -24.06 -48.84
CA ARG A 669 41.99 -25.13 -49.82
C ARG A 669 43.23 -25.41 -50.68
N LEU A 670 43.90 -24.37 -51.17
CA LEU A 670 45.14 -24.50 -51.94
C LEU A 670 46.25 -25.17 -51.11
N GLN A 671 46.44 -24.74 -49.87
CA GLN A 671 47.42 -25.33 -48.95
C GLN A 671 47.10 -26.80 -48.64
N THR A 672 45.81 -27.14 -48.48
CA THR A 672 45.36 -28.53 -48.32
C THR A 672 45.75 -29.36 -49.54
N GLN A 673 45.47 -28.87 -50.74
CA GLN A 673 45.81 -29.55 -51.99
C GLN A 673 47.32 -29.73 -52.18
N GLN A 674 48.14 -28.72 -51.85
CA GLN A 674 49.59 -28.81 -51.95
C GLN A 674 50.21 -29.80 -50.94
N MET A 675 49.68 -29.83 -49.71
CA MET A 675 50.20 -30.70 -48.66
C MET A 675 49.77 -32.17 -48.85
N PHE A 676 48.59 -32.38 -49.44
CA PHE A 676 47.93 -33.68 -49.55
C PHE A 676 48.85 -34.79 -50.15
N PRO A 677 49.47 -34.63 -51.34
CA PRO A 677 50.23 -35.70 -51.99
C PRO A 677 51.36 -36.27 -51.13
N SER A 678 52.01 -35.40 -50.36
CA SER A 678 53.10 -35.79 -49.48
C SER A 678 52.60 -36.35 -48.15
N TRP A 679 51.43 -35.90 -47.69
CA TRP A 679 50.86 -36.28 -46.40
C TRP A 679 50.18 -37.64 -46.44
N TYR A 680 49.36 -37.93 -47.47
CA TYR A 680 48.57 -39.17 -47.52
C TYR A 680 49.48 -40.41 -47.63
N LYS A 681 50.53 -40.35 -48.47
CA LYS A 681 51.54 -41.41 -48.63
C LYS A 681 52.31 -41.74 -47.35
N ARG A 682 52.39 -40.79 -46.41
CA ARG A 682 53.06 -40.96 -45.11
C ARG A 682 52.13 -41.55 -44.05
N GLN A 683 50.81 -41.60 -44.30
CA GLN A 683 49.87 -42.22 -43.38
C GLN A 683 50.10 -43.73 -43.37
N SER A 684 50.19 -44.31 -42.18
CA SER A 684 50.31 -45.75 -41.96
C SER A 684 49.79 -46.10 -40.58
N VAL A 685 49.39 -47.35 -40.40
CA VAL A 685 49.09 -47.93 -39.09
C VAL A 685 49.75 -49.31 -39.02
N ARG A 686 50.32 -49.66 -37.86
CA ARG A 686 51.17 -50.85 -37.71
C ARG A 686 50.51 -52.01 -36.96
N SER A 687 49.36 -51.78 -36.33
CA SER A 687 48.65 -52.79 -35.55
C SER A 687 47.16 -52.78 -35.84
N ILE A 688 46.56 -53.98 -35.78
CA ILE A 688 45.12 -54.16 -35.99
C ILE A 688 44.28 -53.42 -34.94
N GLU A 689 44.78 -53.30 -33.71
CA GLU A 689 44.13 -52.60 -32.59
C GLU A 689 43.88 -51.11 -32.90
N ASN A 690 44.83 -50.46 -33.60
CA ASN A 690 44.76 -49.03 -33.92
C ASN A 690 44.09 -48.73 -35.27
N LEU A 691 43.73 -49.77 -36.04
CA LEU A 691 43.16 -49.61 -37.38
C LEU A 691 41.80 -48.90 -37.36
N GLY A 692 40.96 -49.19 -36.35
CA GLY A 692 39.65 -48.55 -36.20
C GLY A 692 39.74 -47.03 -35.99
N ASP A 693 40.64 -46.57 -35.12
CA ASP A 693 40.88 -45.14 -34.87
C ASP A 693 41.49 -44.43 -36.07
N PHE A 694 42.43 -45.10 -36.74
CA PHE A 694 43.01 -44.62 -37.99
C PHE A 694 41.94 -44.40 -39.06
N LYS A 695 41.08 -45.39 -39.32
CA LYS A 695 39.99 -45.29 -40.29
C LYS A 695 39.02 -44.16 -39.95
N ARG A 696 38.61 -44.03 -38.69
CA ARG A 696 37.74 -42.92 -38.23
C ARG A 696 38.36 -41.56 -38.53
N LYS A 697 39.66 -41.39 -38.23
CA LYS A 697 40.39 -40.16 -38.51
C LYS A 697 40.46 -39.89 -40.02
N MET A 698 40.85 -40.87 -40.83
CA MET A 698 40.96 -40.70 -42.29
C MET A 698 39.60 -40.43 -42.95
N TYR A 699 38.54 -41.08 -42.48
CA TYR A 699 37.18 -40.81 -42.93
C TYR A 699 36.76 -39.36 -42.62
N SER A 700 37.08 -38.85 -41.43
CA SER A 700 36.83 -37.44 -41.10
C SER A 700 37.60 -36.49 -42.02
N VAL A 701 38.86 -36.80 -42.36
CA VAL A 701 39.64 -36.01 -43.33
C VAL A 701 39.01 -36.10 -44.73
N GLY A 702 38.59 -37.30 -45.15
CA GLY A 702 37.92 -37.51 -46.43
C GLY A 702 36.62 -36.70 -46.55
N ARG A 703 35.82 -36.63 -45.48
CA ARG A 703 34.63 -35.76 -45.44
C ARG A 703 34.97 -34.27 -45.55
N ASN A 704 36.04 -33.82 -44.90
CA ASN A 704 36.51 -32.44 -45.05
C ASN A 704 36.94 -32.15 -46.49
N LEU A 705 37.71 -33.05 -47.12
CA LEU A 705 38.13 -32.92 -48.52
C LEU A 705 36.93 -32.85 -49.47
N GLN A 706 35.93 -33.69 -49.26
CA GLN A 706 34.68 -33.66 -50.00
C GLN A 706 33.96 -32.31 -49.87
N ASN A 707 33.83 -31.79 -48.64
CA ASN A 707 33.20 -30.49 -48.40
C ASN A 707 33.94 -29.34 -49.12
N LEU A 708 35.27 -29.47 -49.25
CA LEU A 708 36.12 -28.53 -49.98
C LEU A 708 36.08 -28.72 -51.51
N GLY A 709 35.36 -29.72 -52.03
CA GLY A 709 35.36 -30.06 -53.46
C GLY A 709 36.72 -30.55 -53.96
N LEU A 710 37.40 -31.37 -53.14
CA LEU A 710 38.66 -32.04 -53.44
C LEU A 710 38.39 -33.56 -53.58
N ASP A 711 37.53 -33.90 -54.55
CA ASP A 711 37.00 -35.27 -54.72
C ASP A 711 38.08 -36.26 -55.18
N GLU A 712 39.05 -35.80 -55.98
CA GLU A 712 40.19 -36.62 -56.42
C GLU A 712 41.07 -37.00 -55.22
N GLU A 713 41.40 -36.04 -54.37
CA GLU A 713 42.16 -36.27 -53.13
C GLU A 713 41.39 -37.16 -52.15
N GLN A 714 40.07 -36.99 -52.03
CA GLN A 714 39.24 -37.88 -51.22
C GLN A 714 39.32 -39.33 -51.72
N THR A 715 39.23 -39.53 -53.04
CA THR A 715 39.29 -40.86 -53.67
C THR A 715 40.65 -41.51 -53.43
N LEU A 716 41.75 -40.78 -53.65
CA LEU A 716 43.11 -41.26 -53.38
C LEU A 716 43.33 -41.61 -51.91
N LEU A 717 42.72 -40.85 -50.98
CA LEU A 717 42.79 -41.17 -49.55
C LEU A 717 42.03 -42.46 -49.23
N ALA A 718 40.86 -42.67 -49.84
CA ALA A 718 40.06 -43.88 -49.62
C ALA A 718 40.79 -45.13 -50.11
N GLU A 719 41.33 -45.09 -51.34
CA GLU A 719 42.13 -46.18 -51.92
C GLU A 719 43.36 -46.51 -51.05
N HIS A 720 44.09 -45.49 -50.58
CA HIS A 720 45.25 -45.67 -49.71
C HIS A 720 44.88 -46.26 -48.34
N VAL A 721 43.72 -45.89 -47.78
CA VAL A 721 43.22 -46.46 -46.52
C VAL A 721 42.83 -47.92 -46.69
N GLU A 722 42.22 -48.28 -47.82
CA GLU A 722 41.88 -49.67 -48.16
C GLU A 722 43.14 -50.52 -48.31
N GLU A 723 44.14 -50.03 -49.05
CA GLU A 723 45.45 -50.70 -49.19
C GLU A 723 46.13 -50.92 -47.83
N ILE A 724 46.09 -49.93 -46.93
CA ILE A 724 46.64 -50.09 -45.57
C ILE A 724 45.84 -51.12 -44.76
N GLU A 725 44.51 -51.09 -44.84
CA GLU A 725 43.66 -52.05 -44.13
C GLU A 725 43.95 -53.49 -44.56
N GLU A 726 44.04 -53.74 -45.87
CA GLU A 726 44.41 -55.05 -46.42
C GLU A 726 45.79 -55.48 -45.91
N ASN A 727 46.79 -54.60 -45.99
CA ASN A 727 48.15 -54.88 -45.54
C ASN A 727 48.23 -55.19 -44.04
N VAL A 728 47.51 -54.44 -43.19
CA VAL A 728 47.51 -54.67 -41.73
C VAL A 728 46.81 -55.97 -41.36
N ARG A 729 45.65 -56.26 -41.98
CA ARG A 729 44.93 -57.53 -41.79
C ARG A 729 45.79 -58.70 -42.21
N PHE A 730 46.45 -58.59 -43.35
CA PHE A 730 47.37 -59.61 -43.85
C PHE A 730 48.55 -59.85 -42.88
N ILE A 731 49.20 -58.80 -42.38
CA ILE A 731 50.28 -58.94 -41.38
C ILE A 731 49.79 -59.61 -40.09
N GLU A 732 48.57 -59.31 -39.64
CA GLU A 732 47.98 -59.93 -38.45
C GLU A 732 47.67 -61.42 -38.67
N GLU A 733 47.07 -61.77 -39.82
CA GLU A 733 46.86 -63.16 -40.24
C GLU A 733 48.18 -63.95 -40.30
N LEU A 734 49.26 -63.32 -40.76
CA LEU A 734 50.59 -63.93 -40.79
C LEU A 734 51.15 -64.17 -39.37
N LYS A 735 51.04 -63.19 -38.46
CA LYS A 735 51.44 -63.38 -37.06
C LYS A 735 50.66 -64.50 -36.39
N GLN A 736 49.35 -64.58 -36.64
CA GLN A 736 48.51 -65.67 -36.14
C GLN A 736 48.97 -67.01 -36.72
N THR A 737 49.27 -67.09 -38.02
CA THR A 737 49.77 -68.31 -38.68
C THR A 737 51.10 -68.77 -38.06
N VAL A 738 52.06 -67.87 -37.84
CA VAL A 738 53.33 -68.19 -37.16
C VAL A 738 53.09 -68.69 -35.73
N THR A 739 52.15 -68.08 -35.01
CA THR A 739 51.78 -68.50 -33.65
C THR A 739 51.16 -69.91 -33.65
N ASN A 740 50.25 -70.19 -34.58
CA ASN A 740 49.62 -71.51 -34.74
C ASN A 740 50.66 -72.59 -35.07
N ILE A 741 51.66 -72.28 -35.90
CA ILE A 741 52.78 -73.19 -36.20
C ILE A 741 53.57 -73.53 -34.93
N LYS A 742 53.94 -72.52 -34.14
CA LYS A 742 54.66 -72.74 -32.88
C LYS A 742 53.85 -73.61 -31.92
N GLN A 743 52.56 -73.29 -31.74
CA GLN A 743 51.66 -74.10 -30.90
C GLN A 743 51.53 -75.55 -31.39
N MET A 744 51.38 -75.76 -32.69
CA MET A 744 51.32 -77.11 -33.27
C MET A 744 52.61 -77.89 -32.95
N ILE A 745 53.78 -77.29 -33.15
CA ILE A 745 55.07 -77.94 -32.88
C ILE A 745 55.25 -78.23 -31.39
N ASP A 746 54.95 -77.28 -30.52
CA ASP A 746 55.13 -77.41 -29.08
C ASP A 746 54.17 -78.45 -28.46
N SER A 747 52.96 -78.61 -29.01
CA SER A 747 51.97 -79.59 -28.55
C SER A 747 52.15 -80.99 -29.15
N SER A 748 53.03 -81.14 -30.14
CA SER A 748 53.24 -82.42 -30.85
C SER A 748 54.45 -83.19 -30.31
N VAL A 749 54.22 -84.38 -29.77
CA VAL A 749 55.28 -85.30 -29.33
C VAL A 749 55.43 -86.43 -30.36
N ILE A 750 56.55 -86.42 -31.09
CA ILE A 750 56.88 -87.46 -32.08
C ILE A 750 57.70 -88.54 -31.37
N ASN A 751 57.13 -89.73 -31.24
CA ASN A 751 57.80 -90.89 -30.66
C ASN A 751 57.26 -92.19 -31.29
N ASP A 752 57.76 -93.33 -30.82
CA ASP A 752 57.42 -94.66 -31.33
C ASP A 752 55.97 -95.11 -31.09
N SER A 753 55.18 -94.33 -30.36
CA SER A 753 53.73 -94.55 -30.17
C SER A 753 52.85 -93.64 -31.04
N THR A 754 53.45 -92.70 -31.78
CA THR A 754 52.71 -91.82 -32.70
C THR A 754 52.18 -92.62 -33.89
N THR A 755 50.86 -92.63 -34.09
CA THR A 755 50.20 -93.43 -35.14
C THR A 755 50.39 -92.82 -36.54
N MET A 756 50.31 -93.65 -37.59
CA MET A 756 50.35 -93.17 -38.98
C MET A 756 49.26 -92.14 -39.28
N GLN A 757 48.04 -92.34 -38.76
CA GLN A 757 46.94 -91.37 -38.94
C GLN A 757 47.25 -89.99 -38.33
N THR A 758 47.94 -89.96 -37.18
CA THR A 758 48.33 -88.69 -36.53
C THR A 758 49.46 -88.02 -37.30
N LEU A 759 50.45 -88.79 -37.76
CA LEU A 759 51.54 -88.28 -38.59
C LEU A 759 51.03 -87.73 -39.93
N ASP A 760 50.10 -88.41 -40.60
CA ASP A 760 49.49 -87.95 -41.84
C ASP A 760 48.69 -86.66 -41.63
N SER A 761 47.93 -86.54 -40.53
CA SER A 761 47.21 -85.30 -40.19
C SER A 761 48.17 -84.13 -39.92
N TRP A 762 49.28 -84.36 -39.22
CA TRP A 762 50.30 -83.33 -39.00
C TRP A 762 51.02 -82.97 -40.29
N LEU A 763 51.30 -83.92 -41.17
CA LEU A 763 51.89 -83.67 -42.49
C LEU A 763 50.94 -82.87 -43.40
N GLU A 764 49.63 -83.12 -43.32
CA GLU A 764 48.61 -82.33 -44.01
C GLU A 764 48.55 -80.89 -43.47
N GLN A 765 48.58 -80.71 -42.14
CA GLN A 765 48.66 -79.38 -41.51
C GLN A 765 49.96 -78.65 -41.90
N VAL A 766 51.09 -79.34 -41.92
CA VAL A 766 52.37 -78.83 -42.42
C VAL A 766 52.24 -78.36 -43.87
N GLN A 767 51.59 -79.13 -44.75
CA GLN A 767 51.36 -78.68 -46.13
C GLN A 767 50.48 -77.43 -46.21
N ASN A 768 49.44 -77.34 -45.38
CA ASN A 768 48.56 -76.17 -45.34
C ASN A 768 49.28 -74.92 -44.82
N TYR A 769 50.06 -75.03 -43.74
CA TYR A 769 50.89 -73.95 -43.23
C TYR A 769 52.01 -73.56 -44.20
N ALA A 770 52.62 -74.53 -44.88
CA ALA A 770 53.64 -74.27 -45.89
C ALA A 770 53.07 -73.46 -47.08
N LYS A 771 51.85 -73.80 -47.55
CA LYS A 771 51.15 -73.00 -48.57
C LYS A 771 50.88 -71.57 -48.09
N GLY A 772 50.41 -71.41 -46.84
CA GLY A 772 50.18 -70.09 -46.24
C GLY A 772 51.46 -69.24 -46.12
N LEU A 773 52.58 -69.85 -45.72
CA LEU A 773 53.89 -69.18 -45.63
C LEU A 773 54.55 -68.90 -46.99
N GLU A 774 54.19 -69.62 -48.06
CA GLU A 774 54.64 -69.27 -49.43
C GLU A 774 53.87 -68.10 -50.01
N ALA A 775 52.55 -68.03 -49.81
CA ALA A 775 51.77 -66.84 -50.15
C ALA A 775 52.29 -65.59 -49.42
N ALA A 776 52.74 -65.74 -48.17
CA ALA A 776 53.34 -64.69 -47.36
C ALA A 776 54.62 -64.06 -47.97
N ARG A 777 55.43 -64.86 -48.66
CA ARG A 777 56.76 -64.44 -49.17
C ARG A 777 56.67 -63.38 -50.26
N LEU A 778 55.51 -63.27 -50.91
CA LEU A 778 55.28 -62.33 -52.01
C LEU A 778 54.99 -60.90 -51.52
N HIS A 779 54.65 -60.70 -50.24
CA HIS A 779 53.99 -59.47 -49.81
C HIS A 779 54.66 -58.67 -48.68
N THR A 780 55.77 -59.08 -48.04
CA THR A 780 56.44 -58.17 -47.07
C THR A 780 57.87 -58.53 -46.65
N LYS A 781 58.74 -57.51 -46.50
CA LYS A 781 60.08 -57.59 -45.86
C LYS A 781 60.06 -57.54 -44.32
N VAL A 782 58.96 -57.06 -43.73
CA VAL A 782 58.90 -56.70 -42.29
C VAL A 782 58.78 -57.92 -41.36
N VAL A 783 58.31 -59.06 -41.88
CA VAL A 783 58.13 -60.31 -41.12
C VAL A 783 59.06 -61.42 -41.65
N GLU A 784 60.08 -61.05 -42.43
CA GLU A 784 60.95 -61.98 -43.14
C GLU A 784 61.71 -62.92 -42.19
N SER A 785 62.15 -62.44 -41.03
CA SER A 785 62.81 -63.29 -40.01
C SER A 785 61.84 -64.29 -39.39
N ASP A 786 60.66 -63.86 -38.94
CA ASP A 786 59.69 -64.71 -38.27
C ASP A 786 59.10 -65.76 -39.23
N VAL A 787 58.86 -65.39 -40.48
CA VAL A 787 58.43 -66.31 -41.55
C VAL A 787 59.52 -67.31 -41.89
N THR A 788 60.79 -66.87 -41.96
CA THR A 788 61.93 -67.76 -42.24
C THR A 788 62.15 -68.75 -41.09
N ASP A 789 62.05 -68.29 -39.85
CA ASP A 789 62.18 -69.14 -38.66
C ASP A 789 61.00 -70.11 -38.55
N ALA A 790 59.76 -69.66 -38.80
CA ALA A 790 58.60 -70.53 -38.89
C ALA A 790 58.78 -71.61 -39.98
N LYS A 791 59.28 -71.27 -41.18
CA LYS A 791 59.60 -72.25 -42.23
C LYS A 791 60.64 -73.27 -41.80
N LYS A 792 61.72 -72.83 -41.12
CA LYS A 792 62.74 -73.75 -40.59
C LYS A 792 62.17 -74.70 -39.55
N MET A 793 61.38 -74.18 -38.60
CA MET A 793 60.71 -74.98 -37.59
C MET A 793 59.77 -76.01 -38.24
N LEU A 794 58.98 -75.58 -39.23
CA LEU A 794 58.04 -76.43 -39.95
C LEU A 794 58.75 -77.53 -40.76
N ALA A 795 59.86 -77.20 -41.43
CA ALA A 795 60.67 -78.15 -42.19
C ALA A 795 61.38 -79.17 -41.28
N GLN A 796 61.88 -78.74 -40.13
CA GLN A 796 62.45 -79.65 -39.13
C GLN A 796 61.39 -80.59 -38.54
N PHE A 797 60.20 -80.06 -38.24
CA PHE A 797 59.08 -80.85 -37.76
C PHE A 797 58.61 -81.86 -38.81
N GLN A 798 58.44 -81.42 -40.07
CA GLN A 798 58.13 -82.29 -41.20
C GLN A 798 59.15 -83.42 -41.36
N ARG A 799 60.46 -83.10 -41.28
CA ARG A 799 61.52 -84.10 -41.37
C ARG A 799 61.41 -85.13 -40.24
N LYS A 800 61.18 -84.71 -39.00
CA LYS A 800 60.98 -85.62 -37.86
C LYS A 800 59.74 -86.51 -38.05
N CYS A 801 58.64 -85.97 -38.57
CA CYS A 801 57.45 -86.75 -38.88
C CYS A 801 57.74 -87.80 -39.97
N LEU A 802 58.43 -87.42 -41.05
CA LEU A 802 58.79 -88.35 -42.13
C LEU A 802 59.78 -89.42 -41.67
N GLU A 803 60.80 -89.07 -40.88
CA GLU A 803 61.71 -90.03 -40.26
C GLU A 803 60.95 -91.03 -39.36
N GLN A 804 59.95 -90.57 -38.61
CA GLN A 804 59.11 -91.45 -37.81
C GLN A 804 58.14 -92.30 -38.66
N VAL A 805 57.62 -91.77 -39.77
CA VAL A 805 56.86 -92.56 -40.77
C VAL A 805 57.72 -93.68 -41.33
N ASP A 806 58.96 -93.38 -41.72
CA ASP A 806 59.89 -94.38 -42.24
C ASP A 806 60.30 -95.39 -41.17
N ARG A 807 60.51 -94.97 -39.91
CA ARG A 807 60.71 -95.89 -38.78
C ARG A 807 59.49 -96.76 -38.48
N ASN A 808 58.29 -96.20 -38.54
CA ASN A 808 57.05 -96.95 -38.35
C ASN A 808 56.85 -97.95 -39.50
N LYS A 809 57.15 -97.57 -40.74
CA LYS A 809 57.17 -98.47 -41.90
C LYS A 809 58.25 -99.53 -41.78
N GLN A 810 59.45 -99.19 -41.33
CA GLN A 810 60.53 -100.15 -41.11
C GLN A 810 60.17 -101.11 -39.97
N ARG A 811 59.57 -100.64 -38.87
CA ARG A 811 59.02 -101.52 -37.82
C ARG A 811 57.90 -102.40 -38.35
N LEU A 812 57.08 -101.90 -39.28
CA LEU A 812 56.07 -102.70 -39.95
C LEU A 812 56.73 -103.76 -40.84
N VAL A 813 57.75 -103.40 -41.63
CA VAL A 813 58.55 -104.34 -42.43
C VAL A 813 59.28 -105.35 -41.54
N ASP A 814 59.95 -104.95 -40.47
CA ASP A 814 60.64 -105.82 -39.50
C ASP A 814 59.66 -106.75 -38.73
N ILE A 815 58.40 -106.34 -38.55
CA ILE A 815 57.32 -107.22 -38.03
C ILE A 815 56.88 -108.23 -39.11
N TYR A 816 56.97 -107.89 -40.40
CA TYR A 816 56.62 -108.76 -41.54
C TYR A 816 57.81 -109.60 -42.09
N ASP A 817 59.07 -109.24 -41.82
CA ASP A 817 60.31 -109.92 -42.28
C ASP A 817 60.84 -110.98 -41.29
N ILE A 818 60.07 -111.34 -40.26
CA ILE A 818 60.29 -112.58 -39.50
C ILE A 818 59.52 -113.73 -40.17
N GLN A 819 60.03 -114.16 -41.33
CA GLN A 819 59.95 -115.54 -41.79
C GLN A 819 61.30 -115.97 -42.38
N GLU A 820 61.86 -117.02 -41.77
CA GLU A 820 62.94 -117.92 -42.24
C GLU A 820 64.42 -117.50 -42.10
N VAL A 821 65.09 -118.04 -41.07
CA VAL A 821 66.29 -118.89 -41.27
C VAL A 821 66.26 -120.09 -40.31
N ASN A 822 66.50 -121.27 -40.90
CA ASN A 822 66.48 -122.64 -40.37
C ASN A 822 67.71 -123.05 -39.53
N ASN A 823 67.54 -123.97 -38.57
CA ASN A 823 68.09 -125.36 -38.55
C ASN A 823 68.32 -125.97 -37.14
N ILE A 824 67.52 -126.99 -36.82
CA ILE A 824 67.76 -128.25 -36.08
C ILE A 824 68.73 -128.26 -34.87
N SER A 825 68.16 -128.36 -33.68
CA SER A 825 68.14 -129.62 -32.90
C SER A 825 66.76 -129.81 -32.28
#